data_AF-A0A7Y2SPI6-F1
#
_entry.id   AF-A0A7Y2SPI6-F1
#
_cell.length_a   1.000
_cell.length_b   1.000
_cell.length_c   1.000
_cell.angle_alpha   90.00
_cell.angle_beta   90.00
_cell.angle_gamma   90.00
#
_symmetry.space_group_name_H-M   'P 1'
#
loop_
_entity.id
_entity.type
_entity.pdbx_description
1 polymer ?
#
loop_
_entity_poly.entity_id
_entity_poly.type
_entity_poly.pdbx_seq_one_letter_code
_entity_poly.pdbx_strand_id
1 'polypeptide(L)'
;MSDIAAKIARLEAQRPDLGDAAVDAAIAALRAESAAQSRQEMRAERIEHARQIVAENYYEAPPDPTVAPRAAAMSAYLRRTVAECNALPLGQIDRTDAAHTRPLLLSQLYIGLDTTEQVELSEAERAELEADQTRRPRAPGERPTRPLSALEALSHDDRRRTMLLGAPGSGKSTFVSHLALCLAGAALCERSRDEAQPESGWLACLPRWGLGDLLPVRVVLRDLAAFAPLAAAPRGSVRLLEEFLAATLADAGCPDALAELTAALRDGGALLLLDGLDEVVGSPVLQRVAETIRDADKGYRAPILVTCRPLDYREEPLRQIAGFPTFTLAELDDAQIQRFVGDWYRELAESGRRPAAQTEADTQALRDAVASRPELRALAGTPLLLTVMALVHAFRGTLPDARALLYYECIELLLLRWRQPRGESDLLEKLGLPQFRSSDLLALMAQLGYEAHLRAERDKGQSGPADLDEPLVMHILAEGFARYDEPRRFALAELVLAALTRGNGLLLKRGPSVYTFAHRTFQEFLAGYHLKGQRDYRKLCGERAPQAHWHEVLTLMVGYQVLQDRDLDKPLSLAEQLITRTPLEQALAGELLVLIGQERAAAYDQGLLKIPGGLWPRARQVLLRLLTQGCTPEAPAPLRHRAGLALGQLCYGPLESLCRTAAQVPMPDPRLPLAVIGLPAQRSAGWQKAQDYYWRPLAAGPFWYGDDNGSRAQPEDEGPLRRAASALGRALRGQEQTQEQSGLLQRMQIAQPCKIARFPVTNADYARFVAADGYAEQHWWTPEGWTFLQPGGHPYDDQEQIITCPRLWNSLRYNSPIQPVVGVSWYEAAAYCIWLTEQGHQDGWLPVQDEIRLPTSLEWERAARHTDQRRHPWGDDPPQPERANYDQTGINLPSPVGCFSAGAAVCGAEDLAGNVLEWMATPNDRPEQNTPEKDFTRRDRVLLSGSAFWQEIEQLCCGSRVRDDPDNRNDYWSFRVLWSPRST
;
A
#
# COMPACT_ATOMS: atom_id res chain seq x y z
N MET A 1 9.62 -3.20 38.85
CA MET A 1 9.17 -2.73 40.19
C MET A 1 10.29 -2.26 41.14
N SER A 2 11.44 -2.94 41.27
CA SER A 2 12.49 -2.54 42.24
C SER A 2 13.18 -1.20 41.92
N ASP A 3 13.24 -0.81 40.64
CA ASP A 3 13.88 0.45 40.20
C ASP A 3 13.02 1.70 40.45
N ILE A 4 11.69 1.61 40.28
CA ILE A 4 10.75 2.73 40.50
C ILE A 4 10.63 3.06 41.98
N ALA A 5 10.60 2.06 42.87
CA ALA A 5 10.59 2.27 44.31
C ALA A 5 11.87 3.00 44.79
N ALA A 6 13.02 2.70 44.20
CA ALA A 6 14.28 3.38 44.48
C ALA A 6 14.30 4.82 43.96
N LYS A 7 13.71 5.08 42.78
CA LYS A 7 13.54 6.44 42.23
C LYS A 7 12.60 7.30 43.07
N ILE A 8 11.47 6.75 43.52
CA ILE A 8 10.53 7.43 44.44
C ILE A 8 11.24 7.77 45.77
N ALA A 9 12.00 6.83 46.34
CA ALA A 9 12.73 7.08 47.59
C ALA A 9 13.81 8.18 47.45
N ARG A 10 14.48 8.28 46.29
CA ARG A 10 15.42 9.37 45.99
C ARG A 10 14.73 10.72 45.85
N LEU A 11 13.57 10.77 45.18
CA LEU A 11 12.78 12.00 45.04
C LEU A 11 12.24 12.48 46.39
N GLU A 12 11.76 11.56 47.24
CA GLU A 12 11.35 11.85 48.62
C GLU A 12 12.51 12.45 49.45
N ALA A 13 13.73 11.94 49.28
CA ALA A 13 14.91 12.46 49.98
C ALA A 13 15.33 13.87 49.52
N GLN A 14 14.98 14.28 48.29
CA GLN A 14 15.26 15.61 47.72
C GLN A 14 14.11 16.60 47.90
N ARG A 15 13.01 16.20 48.55
CA ARG A 15 11.82 17.02 48.83
C ARG A 15 12.12 18.38 49.48
N PRO A 16 13.09 18.53 50.41
CA PRO A 16 13.43 19.83 50.98
C PRO A 16 13.99 20.85 49.97
N ASP A 17 14.68 20.38 48.92
CA ASP A 17 15.37 21.23 47.95
C ASP A 17 14.50 21.53 46.71
N LEU A 18 13.62 20.60 46.33
CA LEU A 18 12.77 20.69 45.13
C LEU A 18 11.35 21.22 45.41
N GLY A 19 10.90 21.19 46.68
CA GLY A 19 9.57 21.63 47.10
C GLY A 19 8.47 20.58 46.90
N ASP A 20 7.47 20.60 47.79
CA ASP A 20 6.44 19.55 47.89
C ASP A 20 5.66 19.30 46.58
N ALA A 21 5.22 20.37 45.90
CA ALA A 21 4.42 20.25 44.69
C ALA A 21 5.17 19.58 43.52
N ALA A 22 6.47 19.83 43.38
CA ALA A 22 7.29 19.25 42.32
C ALA A 22 7.58 17.76 42.58
N VAL A 23 7.85 17.40 43.84
CA VAL A 23 8.09 16.00 44.23
C VAL A 23 6.82 15.17 44.14
N ASP A 24 5.68 15.69 44.58
CA ASP A 24 4.39 14.98 44.48
C ASP A 24 3.99 14.74 43.02
N ALA A 25 4.21 15.72 42.12
CA ALA A 25 3.98 15.56 40.69
C ALA A 25 4.89 14.49 40.05
N ALA A 26 6.18 14.48 40.40
CA ALA A 26 7.14 13.49 39.89
C ALA A 26 6.84 12.06 40.39
N ILE A 27 6.43 11.91 41.66
CA ILE A 27 6.01 10.61 42.21
C ILE A 27 4.71 10.13 41.56
N ALA A 28 3.75 11.03 41.32
CA ALA A 28 2.52 10.71 40.61
C ALA A 28 2.81 10.23 39.16
N ALA A 29 3.73 10.89 38.45
CA ALA A 29 4.15 10.49 37.12
C ALA A 29 4.82 9.10 37.11
N LEU A 30 5.75 8.83 38.05
CA LEU A 30 6.40 7.51 38.17
C LEU A 30 5.43 6.38 38.51
N ARG A 31 4.39 6.68 39.31
CA ARG A 31 3.31 5.72 39.60
C ARG A 31 2.41 5.48 38.39
N ALA A 32 2.12 6.53 37.61
CA ALA A 32 1.36 6.42 36.37
C ALA A 32 2.12 5.61 35.31
N GLU A 33 3.43 5.84 35.16
CA GLU A 33 4.33 5.08 34.28
C GLU A 33 4.38 3.60 34.68
N SER A 34 4.55 3.30 35.97
CA SER A 34 4.49 1.91 36.47
C SER A 34 3.14 1.26 36.18
N ALA A 35 2.03 1.99 36.33
CA ALA A 35 0.69 1.48 36.07
C ALA A 35 0.40 1.32 34.57
N ALA A 36 1.02 2.11 33.70
CA ALA A 36 0.94 1.99 32.25
C ALA A 36 1.79 0.80 31.76
N GLN A 37 3.04 0.68 32.21
CA GLN A 37 3.90 -0.48 31.94
C GLN A 37 3.24 -1.77 32.41
N SER A 38 2.73 -1.84 33.65
CA SER A 38 2.03 -3.04 34.13
C SER A 38 0.74 -3.34 33.36
N ARG A 39 0.02 -2.34 32.84
CA ARG A 39 -1.14 -2.57 31.96
C ARG A 39 -0.74 -3.12 30.59
N GLN A 40 0.34 -2.59 30.01
CA GLN A 40 0.86 -3.02 28.71
C GLN A 40 1.50 -4.42 28.81
N GLU A 41 2.26 -4.69 29.86
CA GLU A 41 2.81 -6.00 30.20
C GLU A 41 1.68 -7.01 30.43
N MET A 42 0.68 -6.72 31.29
CA MET A 42 -0.47 -7.61 31.47
C MET A 42 -1.24 -7.86 30.17
N ARG A 43 -1.38 -6.86 29.30
CA ARG A 43 -2.06 -7.02 28.01
C ARG A 43 -1.25 -7.89 27.06
N ALA A 44 0.06 -7.69 26.99
CA ALA A 44 0.97 -8.51 26.20
C ALA A 44 1.01 -9.96 26.72
N GLU A 45 1.10 -10.16 28.04
CA GLU A 45 1.03 -11.46 28.70
C GLU A 45 -0.30 -12.15 28.43
N ARG A 46 -1.44 -11.44 28.46
CA ARG A 46 -2.75 -12.01 28.11
C ARG A 46 -2.83 -12.44 26.65
N ILE A 47 -2.27 -11.65 25.73
CA ILE A 47 -2.23 -11.99 24.30
C ILE A 47 -1.31 -13.18 24.06
N GLU A 48 -0.14 -13.23 24.70
CA GLU A 48 0.81 -14.33 24.55
C GLU A 48 0.26 -15.62 25.17
N HIS A 49 -0.35 -15.52 26.35
CA HIS A 49 -1.04 -16.64 26.99
C HIS A 49 -2.20 -17.14 26.11
N ALA A 50 -2.98 -16.23 25.52
CA ALA A 50 -4.02 -16.57 24.55
C ALA A 50 -3.43 -17.27 23.31
N ARG A 51 -2.35 -16.74 22.72
CA ARG A 51 -1.64 -17.36 21.60
C ARG A 51 -1.16 -18.76 21.96
N GLN A 52 -0.64 -18.97 23.16
CA GLN A 52 -0.22 -20.28 23.63
C GLN A 52 -1.40 -21.26 23.75
N ILE A 53 -2.53 -20.81 24.34
CA ILE A 53 -3.77 -21.59 24.41
C ILE A 53 -4.26 -21.98 23.01
N VAL A 54 -4.19 -21.06 22.04
CA VAL A 54 -4.57 -21.31 20.64
C VAL A 54 -3.62 -22.31 19.98
N ALA A 55 -2.32 -22.25 20.27
CA ALA A 55 -1.34 -23.22 19.75
C ALA A 55 -1.49 -24.62 20.33
N GLU A 56 -1.85 -24.74 21.61
CA GLU A 56 -2.02 -26.02 22.31
C GLU A 56 -3.34 -26.73 21.94
N ASN A 57 -4.38 -25.99 21.55
CA ASN A 57 -5.70 -26.52 21.19
C ASN A 57 -5.86 -26.81 19.68
N TYR A 58 -4.98 -27.66 19.13
CA TYR A 58 -5.13 -28.15 17.76
C TYR A 58 -6.25 -29.20 17.68
N TYR A 59 -7.39 -28.83 17.09
CA TYR A 59 -8.50 -29.75 16.87
C TYR A 59 -8.30 -30.54 15.57
N GLU A 60 -8.05 -31.85 15.66
CA GLU A 60 -8.18 -32.74 14.49
C GLU A 60 -9.65 -32.85 14.07
N ALA A 61 -9.90 -32.86 12.75
CA ALA A 61 -11.24 -33.10 12.21
C ALA A 61 -11.71 -34.51 12.61
N PRO A 62 -12.96 -34.70 13.07
CA PRO A 62 -13.44 -36.01 13.49
C PRO A 62 -13.35 -37.05 12.36
N PRO A 63 -12.90 -38.29 12.62
CA PRO A 63 -12.70 -39.30 11.59
C PRO A 63 -13.98 -39.88 10.96
N ASP A 64 -15.17 -39.68 11.56
CA ASP A 64 -16.41 -40.27 11.05
C ASP A 64 -17.65 -39.38 11.34
N PRO A 65 -18.31 -38.83 10.30
CA PRO A 65 -19.50 -37.97 10.42
C PRO A 65 -20.83 -38.72 10.57
N THR A 66 -20.85 -40.06 10.57
CA THR A 66 -22.12 -40.80 10.37
C THR A 66 -23.03 -40.94 11.61
N VAL A 67 -22.62 -40.49 12.80
CA VAL A 67 -23.44 -40.62 14.03
C VAL A 67 -23.26 -39.45 15.01
N ALA A 68 -23.61 -38.22 14.60
CA ALA A 68 -23.49 -37.05 15.47
C ALA A 68 -24.85 -36.31 15.63
N PRO A 69 -25.38 -36.09 16.85
CA PRO A 69 -26.57 -35.25 17.05
C PRO A 69 -26.31 -33.79 16.65
N ARG A 70 -27.35 -32.98 16.46
CA ARG A 70 -27.28 -31.59 15.92
C ARG A 70 -26.19 -30.68 16.54
N ALA A 71 -25.90 -30.81 17.84
CA ALA A 71 -24.82 -30.09 18.52
C ALA A 71 -23.40 -30.52 18.07
N ALA A 72 -23.24 -31.77 17.62
CA ALA A 72 -21.99 -32.30 17.10
C ALA A 72 -21.71 -31.87 15.64
N ALA A 73 -22.73 -31.57 14.84
CA ALA A 73 -22.56 -31.02 13.49
C ALA A 73 -21.97 -29.59 13.51
N MET A 74 -22.46 -28.72 14.41
CA MET A 74 -21.88 -27.38 14.61
C MET A 74 -20.43 -27.47 15.12
N SER A 75 -20.16 -28.33 16.11
CA SER A 75 -18.80 -28.56 16.59
C SER A 75 -17.87 -29.09 15.48
N ALA A 76 -18.37 -29.95 14.58
CA ALA A 76 -17.60 -30.42 13.42
C ALA A 76 -17.29 -29.27 12.45
N TYR A 77 -18.27 -28.41 12.13
CA TYR A 77 -18.07 -27.22 11.31
C TYR A 77 -17.02 -26.27 11.91
N LEU A 78 -17.10 -25.99 13.20
CA LEU A 78 -16.18 -25.08 13.88
C LEU A 78 -14.76 -25.67 13.98
N ARG A 79 -14.61 -26.96 14.30
CA ARG A 79 -13.30 -27.64 14.31
C ARG A 79 -12.64 -27.61 12.94
N ARG A 80 -13.42 -27.85 11.88
CA ARG A 80 -12.96 -27.72 10.50
C ARG A 80 -12.52 -26.29 10.19
N THR A 81 -13.31 -25.30 10.59
CA THR A 81 -12.98 -23.88 10.40
C THR A 81 -11.67 -23.52 11.09
N VAL A 82 -11.45 -23.97 12.32
CA VAL A 82 -10.17 -23.80 13.05
C VAL A 82 -9.02 -24.45 12.30
N ALA A 83 -9.17 -25.72 11.87
CA ALA A 83 -8.12 -26.44 11.16
C ALA A 83 -7.75 -25.77 9.82
N GLU A 84 -8.74 -25.35 9.03
CA GLU A 84 -8.53 -24.69 7.73
C GLU A 84 -7.93 -23.29 7.87
N CYS A 85 -8.23 -22.58 8.97
CA CYS A 85 -7.83 -21.18 9.14
C CYS A 85 -6.55 -21.00 9.98
N ASN A 86 -6.13 -21.98 10.80
CA ASN A 86 -4.92 -21.87 11.64
C ASN A 86 -3.64 -22.28 10.90
N ALA A 87 -3.73 -22.84 9.69
CA ALA A 87 -2.55 -23.14 8.89
C ALA A 87 -2.13 -21.91 8.08
N LEU A 88 -0.86 -21.51 8.18
CA LEU A 88 -0.32 -20.53 7.23
C LEU A 88 -0.38 -21.15 5.81
N PRO A 89 -0.99 -20.52 4.81
CA PRO A 89 -1.08 -21.08 3.45
C PRO A 89 0.30 -21.23 2.78
N LEU A 90 1.31 -20.53 3.32
CA LEU A 90 2.72 -20.64 2.97
C LEU A 90 3.53 -21.47 3.99
N GLY A 91 2.89 -22.08 4.98
CA GLY A 91 3.53 -22.84 6.06
C GLY A 91 4.00 -24.23 5.64
N GLN A 92 3.31 -24.83 4.67
CA GLN A 92 3.65 -26.14 4.06
C GLN A 92 4.90 -26.10 3.17
N ILE A 93 5.66 -25.01 3.24
CA ILE A 93 6.78 -24.64 2.36
C ILE A 93 8.12 -24.98 3.01
N ASP A 94 8.16 -25.21 4.32
CA ASP A 94 9.40 -25.48 5.04
C ASP A 94 9.91 -26.91 4.77
N ARG A 95 11.21 -27.03 4.43
CA ARG A 95 11.93 -28.29 4.19
C ARG A 95 11.96 -29.21 5.42
N THR A 96 11.68 -28.64 6.58
CA THR A 96 11.56 -29.32 7.87
C THR A 96 10.12 -29.73 8.18
N ASP A 97 9.10 -29.18 7.51
CA ASP A 97 7.69 -29.54 7.71
C ASP A 97 7.41 -31.00 7.32
N ALA A 98 8.15 -31.51 6.32
CA ALA A 98 8.22 -32.93 6.04
C ALA A 98 8.63 -33.76 7.28
N ALA A 99 9.55 -33.27 8.11
CA ALA A 99 10.06 -33.94 9.31
C ALA A 99 9.32 -33.56 10.62
N HIS A 100 8.41 -32.59 10.58
CA HIS A 100 7.71 -32.07 11.76
C HIS A 100 6.20 -32.22 11.58
N THR A 101 5.52 -32.70 12.61
CA THR A 101 4.07 -33.00 12.56
C THR A 101 3.17 -31.78 12.73
N ARG A 102 3.71 -30.63 13.19
CA ARG A 102 2.94 -29.40 13.48
C ARG A 102 3.19 -28.34 12.40
N PRO A 103 2.17 -27.86 11.65
CA PRO A 103 2.35 -26.77 10.68
C PRO A 103 2.70 -25.44 11.36
N LEU A 104 3.27 -24.50 10.60
CA LEU A 104 3.42 -23.11 11.08
C LEU A 104 2.03 -22.49 11.31
N LEU A 105 1.80 -22.05 12.55
CA LEU A 105 0.47 -21.61 12.97
C LEU A 105 0.23 -20.13 12.62
N LEU A 106 -0.89 -19.86 11.96
CA LEU A 106 -1.30 -18.49 11.64
C LEU A 106 -1.48 -17.65 12.92
N SER A 107 -2.02 -18.25 13.99
CA SER A 107 -2.19 -17.59 15.29
C SER A 107 -0.89 -17.03 15.89
N GLN A 108 0.27 -17.65 15.60
CA GLN A 108 1.58 -17.20 16.07
C GLN A 108 2.18 -16.11 15.18
N LEU A 109 1.87 -16.16 13.88
CA LEU A 109 2.49 -15.30 12.87
C LEU A 109 1.62 -14.14 12.42
N TYR A 110 0.34 -14.12 12.81
CA TYR A 110 -0.60 -13.10 12.39
C TYR A 110 -0.24 -11.73 12.96
N ILE A 111 -0.33 -10.73 12.09
CA ILE A 111 -0.12 -9.32 12.41
C ILE A 111 -1.40 -8.58 12.16
N GLY A 112 -1.80 -7.76 13.13
CA GLY A 112 -2.92 -6.85 12.99
C GLY A 112 -2.69 -5.91 11.81
N LEU A 113 -3.61 -5.92 10.86
CA LEU A 113 -3.54 -5.08 9.67
C LEU A 113 -4.22 -3.75 9.94
N ASP A 114 -3.57 -2.68 9.49
CA ASP A 114 -4.12 -1.34 9.56
C ASP A 114 -4.71 -0.91 8.21
N THR A 115 -5.58 0.09 8.27
CA THR A 115 -6.14 0.76 7.11
C THR A 115 -5.45 2.10 6.90
N THR A 116 -5.62 2.68 5.71
CA THR A 116 -5.13 4.02 5.39
C THR A 116 -5.90 5.12 6.14
N GLU A 117 -7.05 4.80 6.75
CA GLU A 117 -7.85 5.74 7.52
C GLU A 117 -7.18 6.06 8.85
N GLN A 118 -7.24 7.32 9.28
CA GLN A 118 -6.74 7.78 10.57
C GLN A 118 -7.89 8.07 11.53
N VAL A 119 -7.78 7.63 12.78
CA VAL A 119 -8.75 7.89 13.85
C VAL A 119 -8.10 8.52 15.06
N GLU A 120 -8.84 9.38 15.75
CA GLU A 120 -8.40 9.96 17.02
C GLU A 120 -8.16 8.87 18.08
N LEU A 121 -7.14 9.05 18.90
CA LEU A 121 -6.89 8.24 20.09
C LEU A 121 -8.04 8.43 21.09
N SER A 122 -8.48 7.34 21.71
CA SER A 122 -9.42 7.34 22.83
C SER A 122 -8.81 8.00 24.08
N GLU A 123 -9.65 8.38 25.06
CA GLU A 123 -9.18 8.95 26.34
C GLU A 123 -8.18 8.04 27.07
N ALA A 124 -8.36 6.71 26.99
CA ALA A 124 -7.44 5.75 27.58
C ALA A 124 -6.10 5.71 26.83
N GLU A 125 -6.12 5.75 25.50
CA GLU A 125 -4.90 5.81 24.67
C GLU A 125 -4.18 7.15 24.83
N ARG A 126 -4.92 8.25 25.00
CA ARG A 126 -4.37 9.57 25.34
C ARG A 126 -3.69 9.51 26.69
N ALA A 127 -4.34 8.96 27.71
CA ALA A 127 -3.77 8.81 29.04
C ALA A 127 -2.55 7.87 29.09
N GLU A 128 -2.53 6.78 28.29
CA GLU A 128 -1.35 5.92 28.13
C GLU A 128 -0.20 6.67 27.45
N LEU A 129 -0.51 7.43 26.41
CA LEU A 129 0.46 8.24 25.69
C LEU A 129 0.98 9.41 26.54
N GLU A 130 0.17 9.96 27.44
CA GLU A 130 0.52 11.00 28.41
C GLU A 130 1.30 10.45 29.62
N ALA A 131 1.08 9.18 30.00
CA ALA A 131 1.77 8.50 31.10
C ALA A 131 3.17 7.98 30.72
N ASP A 132 3.44 7.82 29.43
CA ASP A 132 4.77 7.55 28.90
C ASP A 132 5.64 8.82 29.04
N GLN A 133 6.44 8.92 30.11
CA GLN A 133 7.32 10.06 30.39
C GLN A 133 8.45 10.24 29.37
N THR A 134 8.69 9.24 28.52
CA THR A 134 9.55 9.40 27.34
C THR A 134 8.86 10.21 26.25
N ARG A 135 7.55 10.46 26.33
CA ARG A 135 6.78 11.25 25.35
C ARG A 135 6.37 12.59 25.96
N ARG A 136 6.68 13.67 25.23
CA ARG A 136 6.51 15.05 25.73
C ARG A 136 5.05 15.54 25.68
N PRO A 137 4.66 16.50 26.54
CA PRO A 137 3.32 17.08 26.55
C PRO A 137 3.06 17.88 25.27
N ARG A 138 1.88 17.71 24.69
CA ARG A 138 1.48 18.21 23.36
C ARG A 138 0.87 19.62 23.41
N ALA A 139 0.84 20.27 22.24
CA ALA A 139 0.20 21.58 22.05
C ALA A 139 -1.30 21.51 22.38
N PRO A 140 -1.87 22.53 23.05
CA PRO A 140 -3.30 22.55 23.39
C PRO A 140 -4.14 22.63 22.12
N GLY A 141 -4.90 21.56 21.83
CA GLY A 141 -5.89 21.51 20.75
C GLY A 141 -5.65 20.41 19.69
N GLU A 142 -4.48 19.78 19.66
CA GLU A 142 -4.20 18.70 18.70
C GLU A 142 -4.66 17.35 19.27
N ARG A 143 -5.65 16.74 18.63
CA ARG A 143 -6.15 15.42 19.04
C ARG A 143 -5.35 14.35 18.32
N PRO A 144 -4.55 13.56 19.03
CA PRO A 144 -3.65 12.62 18.38
C PRO A 144 -4.41 11.53 17.63
N THR A 145 -3.89 11.13 16.48
CA THR A 145 -4.50 10.11 15.62
C THR A 145 -3.59 8.89 15.46
N ARG A 146 -4.17 7.78 15.01
CA ARG A 146 -3.49 6.56 14.60
C ARG A 146 -4.22 5.92 13.41
N PRO A 147 -3.59 4.99 12.68
CA PRO A 147 -4.31 4.17 11.73
C PRO A 147 -5.49 3.43 12.39
N LEU A 148 -6.62 3.40 11.69
CA LEU A 148 -7.76 2.55 12.04
C LEU A 148 -7.41 1.11 11.68
N SER A 149 -7.49 0.19 12.64
CA SER A 149 -7.23 -1.22 12.35
C SER A 149 -8.35 -1.84 11.51
N ALA A 150 -8.03 -2.86 10.72
CA ALA A 150 -9.01 -3.60 9.93
C ALA A 150 -10.10 -4.26 10.82
N LEU A 151 -9.78 -4.58 12.08
CA LEU A 151 -10.75 -5.06 13.06
C LEU A 151 -11.76 -3.98 13.44
N GLU A 152 -11.30 -2.77 13.75
CA GLU A 152 -12.16 -1.65 14.13
C GLU A 152 -13.04 -1.18 12.97
N ALA A 153 -12.55 -1.29 11.73
CA ALA A 153 -13.33 -0.99 10.53
C ALA A 153 -14.63 -1.81 10.41
N LEU A 154 -14.70 -3.01 11.01
CA LEU A 154 -15.93 -3.84 11.06
C LEU A 154 -17.01 -3.27 11.97
N SER A 155 -16.61 -2.49 12.97
CA SER A 155 -17.49 -1.83 13.94
C SER A 155 -17.74 -0.35 13.63
N HIS A 156 -17.24 0.15 12.49
CA HIS A 156 -17.27 1.58 12.17
C HIS A 156 -18.67 2.09 11.80
N ASP A 157 -19.57 1.22 11.32
CA ASP A 157 -20.94 1.58 10.95
C ASP A 157 -21.96 0.82 11.79
N ASP A 158 -23.10 1.44 12.09
CA ASP A 158 -24.21 0.88 12.89
C ASP A 158 -24.79 -0.37 12.22
N ARG A 159 -24.80 -0.42 10.88
CA ARG A 159 -25.24 -1.60 10.11
C ARG A 159 -24.12 -2.64 9.93
N ARG A 160 -22.89 -2.34 10.36
CA ARG A 160 -21.73 -3.24 10.37
C ARG A 160 -21.50 -3.90 9.02
N ARG A 161 -21.48 -3.08 7.97
CA ARG A 161 -21.13 -3.45 6.60
C ARG A 161 -19.75 -2.90 6.30
N THR A 162 -18.89 -3.69 5.68
CA THR A 162 -17.51 -3.26 5.41
C THR A 162 -17.06 -3.83 4.07
N MET A 163 -16.58 -2.95 3.19
CA MET A 163 -15.81 -3.31 2.00
C MET A 163 -14.33 -3.06 2.30
N LEU A 164 -13.55 -4.12 2.49
CA LEU A 164 -12.12 -4.05 2.78
C LEU A 164 -11.31 -4.21 1.48
N LEU A 165 -10.71 -3.11 1.04
CA LEU A 165 -9.84 -3.04 -0.13
C LEU A 165 -8.39 -3.30 0.25
N GLY A 166 -7.62 -3.92 -0.63
CA GLY A 166 -6.18 -4.10 -0.41
C GLY A 166 -5.44 -4.65 -1.62
N ALA A 167 -4.20 -4.23 -1.82
CA ALA A 167 -3.35 -4.67 -2.93
C ALA A 167 -3.13 -6.22 -2.93
N PRO A 168 -2.67 -6.83 -4.03
CA PRO A 168 -2.28 -8.24 -4.01
C PRO A 168 -1.26 -8.53 -2.90
N GLY A 169 -1.48 -9.58 -2.11
CA GLY A 169 -0.59 -9.93 -0.99
C GLY A 169 -0.75 -9.09 0.30
N SER A 170 -1.63 -8.08 0.33
CA SER A 170 -1.89 -7.21 1.50
C SER A 170 -2.46 -7.92 2.74
N GLY A 171 -2.83 -9.21 2.63
CA GLY A 171 -3.31 -10.00 3.78
C GLY A 171 -4.83 -10.06 3.95
N LYS A 172 -5.65 -9.59 2.99
CA LYS A 172 -7.14 -9.67 3.05
C LYS A 172 -7.67 -11.06 3.44
N SER A 173 -7.33 -12.10 2.69
CA SER A 173 -7.76 -13.47 2.98
C SER A 173 -7.17 -14.01 4.28
N THR A 174 -5.96 -13.58 4.64
CA THR A 174 -5.33 -13.93 5.91
C THR A 174 -6.08 -13.32 7.09
N PHE A 175 -6.55 -12.08 6.97
CA PHE A 175 -7.40 -11.41 7.96
C PHE A 175 -8.74 -12.12 8.14
N VAL A 176 -9.39 -12.48 7.03
CA VAL A 176 -10.62 -13.29 7.02
C VAL A 176 -10.40 -14.63 7.75
N SER A 177 -9.33 -15.34 7.43
CA SER A 177 -8.98 -16.61 8.09
C SER A 177 -8.70 -16.41 9.58
N HIS A 178 -7.95 -15.39 9.98
CA HIS A 178 -7.64 -15.12 11.38
C HIS A 178 -8.90 -14.79 12.21
N LEU A 179 -9.83 -14.00 11.64
CA LEU A 179 -11.14 -13.75 12.26
C LEU A 179 -11.95 -15.04 12.42
N ALA A 180 -12.08 -15.83 11.35
CA ALA A 180 -12.81 -17.09 11.39
C ALA A 180 -12.20 -18.07 12.40
N LEU A 181 -10.87 -18.15 12.48
CA LEU A 181 -10.13 -18.94 13.44
C LEU A 181 -10.48 -18.56 14.88
N CYS A 182 -10.33 -17.28 15.23
CA CYS A 182 -10.54 -16.82 16.61
C CYS A 182 -12.00 -16.98 17.05
N LEU A 183 -12.95 -16.64 16.18
CA LEU A 183 -14.38 -16.78 16.46
C LEU A 183 -14.81 -18.25 16.56
N ALA A 184 -14.30 -19.13 15.71
CA ALA A 184 -14.63 -20.55 15.76
C ALA A 184 -14.07 -21.21 17.03
N GLY A 185 -12.84 -20.86 17.42
CA GLY A 185 -12.22 -21.33 18.65
C GLY A 185 -12.98 -20.87 19.90
N ALA A 186 -13.39 -19.60 19.95
CA ALA A 186 -14.22 -19.07 21.04
C ALA A 186 -15.56 -19.83 21.13
N ALA A 187 -16.24 -20.02 19.98
CA ALA A 187 -17.51 -20.72 19.89
C ALA A 187 -17.43 -22.21 20.28
N LEU A 188 -16.27 -22.87 20.11
CA LEU A 188 -16.01 -24.23 20.57
C LEU A 188 -15.86 -24.31 22.08
N CYS A 189 -15.10 -23.37 22.69
CA CYS A 189 -14.90 -23.33 24.13
C CYS A 189 -16.22 -23.15 24.90
N GLU A 190 -17.14 -22.31 24.41
CA GLU A 190 -18.46 -22.14 25.04
C GLU A 190 -19.32 -23.42 25.01
N ARG A 191 -19.14 -24.25 23.98
CA ARG A 191 -19.95 -25.46 23.71
C ARG A 191 -19.41 -26.69 24.43
N SER A 192 -18.11 -26.77 24.69
CA SER A 192 -17.46 -27.86 25.44
C SER A 192 -17.50 -27.59 26.95
N ARG A 193 -18.65 -27.80 27.62
CA ARG A 193 -18.76 -27.62 29.09
C ARG A 193 -18.08 -28.72 29.95
N ASP A 194 -17.42 -29.71 29.35
CA ASP A 194 -16.88 -30.92 30.03
C ASP A 194 -15.34 -31.03 30.07
N GLU A 195 -14.59 -30.13 29.41
CA GLU A 195 -13.12 -30.11 29.49
C GLU A 195 -12.65 -28.85 30.21
N ALA A 196 -11.71 -28.99 31.14
CA ALA A 196 -11.07 -27.87 31.82
C ALA A 196 -10.29 -27.03 30.80
N GLN A 197 -10.97 -26.12 30.09
CA GLN A 197 -10.39 -25.26 29.07
C GLN A 197 -10.43 -23.79 29.51
N PRO A 198 -9.47 -22.95 29.06
CA PRO A 198 -9.27 -21.62 29.60
C PRO A 198 -10.39 -20.66 29.17
N GLU A 199 -10.91 -19.88 30.12
CA GLU A 199 -11.91 -18.84 29.87
C GLU A 199 -11.47 -17.86 28.76
N SER A 200 -12.22 -17.74 27.66
CA SER A 200 -12.19 -16.63 26.69
C SER A 200 -10.85 -16.26 26.02
N GLY A 201 -9.85 -17.15 26.00
CA GLY A 201 -8.52 -16.85 25.43
C GLY A 201 -8.52 -16.48 23.94
N TRP A 202 -9.37 -17.12 23.13
CA TRP A 202 -9.40 -16.91 21.67
C TRP A 202 -9.73 -15.48 21.22
N LEU A 203 -10.68 -14.82 21.90
CA LEU A 203 -11.05 -13.44 21.55
C LEU A 203 -9.98 -12.43 21.97
N ALA A 204 -9.09 -12.77 22.92
CA ALA A 204 -7.96 -11.91 23.26
C ALA A 204 -6.97 -11.75 22.10
N CYS A 205 -6.95 -12.70 21.14
CA CYS A 205 -6.20 -12.58 19.89
C CYS A 205 -6.82 -11.57 18.90
N LEU A 206 -8.04 -11.09 19.15
CA LEU A 206 -8.71 -10.02 18.41
C LEU A 206 -8.74 -8.74 19.24
N PRO A 207 -7.63 -7.97 19.30
CA PRO A 207 -7.60 -6.75 20.10
C PRO A 207 -8.71 -5.79 19.65
N ARG A 208 -9.44 -5.23 20.63
CA ARG A 208 -10.57 -4.31 20.41
C ARG A 208 -11.78 -4.91 19.70
N TRP A 209 -11.91 -6.23 19.73
CA TRP A 209 -13.15 -6.89 19.31
C TRP A 209 -14.32 -6.50 20.22
N GLY A 210 -15.33 -5.85 19.64
CA GLY A 210 -16.51 -5.35 20.35
C GLY A 210 -17.83 -5.97 19.91
N LEU A 211 -17.82 -6.96 19.01
CA LEU A 211 -19.03 -7.51 18.40
C LEU A 211 -19.59 -8.75 19.13
N GLY A 212 -18.97 -9.16 20.23
CA GLY A 212 -19.37 -10.33 21.04
C GLY A 212 -19.04 -11.66 20.38
N ASP A 213 -19.64 -12.73 20.91
CA ASP A 213 -19.44 -14.11 20.45
C ASP A 213 -20.27 -14.37 19.18
N LEU A 214 -19.67 -14.14 18.02
CA LEU A 214 -20.30 -14.38 16.71
C LEU A 214 -19.82 -15.69 16.10
N LEU A 215 -20.75 -16.44 15.51
CA LEU A 215 -20.39 -17.59 14.67
C LEU A 215 -19.78 -17.10 13.35
N PRO A 216 -18.58 -17.57 12.96
CA PRO A 216 -18.02 -17.21 11.67
C PRO A 216 -18.71 -18.00 10.56
N VAL A 217 -19.18 -17.31 9.51
CA VAL A 217 -19.64 -17.94 8.25
C VAL A 217 -18.77 -17.43 7.12
N ARG A 218 -17.78 -18.24 6.74
CA ARG A 218 -16.82 -17.88 5.68
C ARG A 218 -17.26 -18.42 4.33
N VAL A 219 -17.27 -17.54 3.33
CA VAL A 219 -17.61 -17.82 1.94
C VAL A 219 -16.52 -17.23 1.05
N VAL A 220 -15.86 -18.09 0.29
CA VAL A 220 -14.96 -17.65 -0.77
C VAL A 220 -15.82 -17.31 -1.98
N LEU A 221 -15.83 -16.03 -2.39
CA LEU A 221 -16.77 -15.52 -3.39
C LEU A 221 -16.54 -16.12 -4.78
N ARG A 222 -15.31 -16.50 -5.08
CA ARG A 222 -14.95 -17.31 -6.24
C ARG A 222 -15.68 -18.66 -6.27
N ASP A 223 -15.70 -19.38 -5.15
CA ASP A 223 -16.34 -20.70 -5.06
C ASP A 223 -17.86 -20.55 -5.18
N LEU A 224 -18.42 -19.50 -4.59
CA LEU A 224 -19.83 -19.13 -4.77
C LEU A 224 -20.14 -18.78 -6.23
N ALA A 225 -19.23 -18.10 -6.94
CA ALA A 225 -19.38 -17.78 -8.35
C ALA A 225 -19.33 -19.03 -9.26
N ALA A 226 -18.49 -20.01 -8.90
CA ALA A 226 -18.38 -21.31 -9.59
C ALA A 226 -19.53 -22.27 -9.27
N PHE A 227 -20.36 -21.96 -8.26
CA PHE A 227 -21.48 -22.80 -7.86
C PHE A 227 -22.54 -22.89 -8.97
N ALA A 228 -22.71 -24.09 -9.54
CA ALA A 228 -23.55 -24.30 -10.72
C ALA A 228 -24.99 -23.72 -10.60
N PRO A 229 -25.70 -23.86 -9.46
CA PRO A 229 -27.00 -23.21 -9.28
C PRO A 229 -26.97 -21.68 -9.40
N LEU A 230 -25.95 -21.01 -8.87
CA LEU A 230 -25.81 -19.55 -8.99
C LEU A 230 -25.41 -19.15 -10.42
N ALA A 231 -24.51 -19.93 -11.02
CA ALA A 231 -24.08 -19.69 -12.40
C ALA A 231 -25.26 -19.78 -13.39
N ALA A 232 -26.22 -20.68 -13.17
CA ALA A 232 -27.40 -20.89 -14.00
C ALA A 232 -28.62 -20.02 -13.63
N ALA A 233 -28.61 -19.35 -12.48
CA ALA A 233 -29.76 -18.57 -12.01
C ALA A 233 -30.01 -17.32 -12.87
N PRO A 234 -31.27 -16.85 -13.00
CA PRO A 234 -31.57 -15.60 -13.71
C PRO A 234 -31.12 -14.35 -12.95
N ARG A 235 -31.02 -14.43 -11.62
CA ARG A 235 -30.58 -13.35 -10.72
C ARG A 235 -29.97 -13.92 -9.44
N GLY A 236 -29.14 -13.13 -8.76
CA GLY A 236 -28.65 -13.45 -7.42
C GLY A 236 -29.75 -13.40 -6.37
N SER A 237 -29.58 -14.16 -5.29
CA SER A 237 -30.47 -14.13 -4.11
C SER A 237 -29.82 -14.78 -2.89
N VAL A 238 -30.27 -14.40 -1.70
CA VAL A 238 -29.78 -14.98 -0.43
C VAL A 238 -30.03 -16.50 -0.37
N ARG A 239 -31.08 -16.99 -1.04
CA ARG A 239 -31.37 -18.42 -1.15
C ARG A 239 -30.25 -19.19 -1.85
N LEU A 240 -29.62 -18.62 -2.88
CA LEU A 240 -28.50 -19.26 -3.58
C LEU A 240 -27.27 -19.36 -2.69
N LEU A 241 -27.07 -18.38 -1.80
CA LEU A 241 -26.05 -18.44 -0.76
C LEU A 241 -26.35 -19.56 0.26
N GLU A 242 -27.60 -19.70 0.71
CA GLU A 242 -28.02 -20.80 1.59
C GLU A 242 -27.85 -22.18 0.92
N GLU A 243 -28.17 -22.31 -0.37
CA GLU A 243 -27.96 -23.53 -1.16
C GLU A 243 -26.48 -23.86 -1.33
N PHE A 244 -25.62 -22.85 -1.54
CA PHE A 244 -24.17 -23.02 -1.57
C PHE A 244 -23.65 -23.52 -0.22
N LEU A 245 -24.04 -22.88 0.89
CA LEU A 245 -23.67 -23.31 2.24
C LEU A 245 -24.12 -24.74 2.53
N ALA A 246 -25.33 -25.12 2.08
CA ALA A 246 -25.84 -26.49 2.22
C ALA A 246 -24.94 -27.51 1.52
N ALA A 247 -24.51 -27.21 0.28
CA ALA A 247 -23.62 -28.07 -0.48
C ALA A 247 -22.23 -28.18 0.18
N THR A 248 -21.64 -27.06 0.60
CA THR A 248 -20.34 -27.05 1.28
C THR A 248 -20.37 -27.85 2.59
N LEU A 249 -21.44 -27.72 3.38
CA LEU A 249 -21.61 -28.47 4.63
C LEU A 249 -21.87 -29.96 4.40
N ALA A 250 -22.59 -30.33 3.32
CA ALA A 250 -22.78 -31.72 2.94
C ALA A 250 -21.46 -32.38 2.54
N ASP A 251 -20.67 -31.72 1.69
CA ASP A 251 -19.32 -32.17 1.32
C ASP A 251 -18.37 -32.23 2.53
N ALA A 252 -18.64 -31.42 3.55
CA ALA A 252 -17.94 -31.42 4.82
C ALA A 252 -18.39 -32.51 5.81
N GLY A 253 -19.43 -33.28 5.51
CA GLY A 253 -20.01 -34.25 6.45
C GLY A 253 -20.71 -33.61 7.64
N CYS A 254 -21.15 -32.34 7.56
CA CYS A 254 -21.89 -31.65 8.62
C CYS A 254 -23.14 -30.88 8.12
N PRO A 255 -24.02 -31.48 7.29
CA PRO A 255 -25.17 -30.79 6.69
C PRO A 255 -26.15 -30.20 7.72
N ASP A 256 -26.27 -30.80 8.91
CA ASP A 256 -27.18 -30.36 9.96
C ASP A 256 -26.80 -29.01 10.62
N ALA A 257 -25.56 -28.52 10.40
CA ALA A 257 -25.12 -27.22 10.89
C ALA A 257 -25.81 -26.05 10.15
N LEU A 258 -26.33 -26.27 8.94
CA LEU A 258 -26.91 -25.22 8.08
C LEU A 258 -28.04 -24.44 8.78
N ALA A 259 -28.93 -25.14 9.46
CA ALA A 259 -30.09 -24.53 10.08
C ALA A 259 -29.72 -23.59 11.23
N GLU A 260 -28.65 -23.90 11.98
CA GLU A 260 -28.16 -23.03 13.06
C GLU A 260 -27.38 -21.84 12.49
N LEU A 261 -26.51 -22.04 11.48
CA LEU A 261 -25.78 -20.95 10.84
C LEU A 261 -26.72 -19.94 10.17
N THR A 262 -27.73 -20.40 9.44
CA THR A 262 -28.70 -19.52 8.78
C THR A 262 -29.59 -18.77 9.77
N ALA A 263 -29.98 -19.41 10.89
CA ALA A 263 -30.68 -18.72 11.99
C ALA A 263 -29.78 -17.64 12.62
N ALA A 264 -28.52 -17.96 12.92
CA ALA A 264 -27.56 -17.02 13.48
C ALA A 264 -27.31 -15.83 12.54
N LEU A 265 -27.24 -16.06 11.22
CA LEU A 265 -27.13 -14.99 10.23
C LEU A 265 -28.35 -14.05 10.23
N ARG A 266 -29.57 -14.61 10.31
CA ARG A 266 -30.82 -13.83 10.36
C ARG A 266 -30.96 -13.03 11.65
N ASP A 267 -30.56 -13.61 12.78
CA ASP A 267 -30.74 -13.00 14.10
C ASP A 267 -29.58 -12.08 14.51
N GLY A 268 -28.47 -12.10 13.77
CA GLY A 268 -27.29 -11.28 14.05
C GLY A 268 -26.26 -11.93 14.98
N GLY A 269 -26.40 -13.22 15.27
CA GLY A 269 -25.46 -14.03 16.05
C GLY A 269 -24.31 -14.65 15.24
N ALA A 270 -24.15 -14.24 13.98
CA ALA A 270 -23.06 -14.68 13.10
C ALA A 270 -22.42 -13.50 12.36
N LEU A 271 -21.18 -13.69 11.91
CA LEU A 271 -20.44 -12.79 11.02
C LEU A 271 -20.32 -13.43 9.65
N LEU A 272 -20.85 -12.78 8.61
CA LEU A 272 -20.72 -13.23 7.23
C LEU A 272 -19.43 -12.67 6.61
N LEU A 273 -18.47 -13.54 6.34
CA LEU A 273 -17.16 -13.23 5.78
C LEU A 273 -17.13 -13.62 4.29
N LEU A 274 -17.17 -12.63 3.41
CA LEU A 274 -17.20 -12.79 1.96
C LEU A 274 -15.85 -12.41 1.35
N ASP A 275 -15.03 -13.41 1.04
CA ASP A 275 -13.64 -13.20 0.64
C ASP A 275 -13.44 -13.27 -0.88
N GLY A 276 -12.80 -12.25 -1.48
CA GLY A 276 -12.30 -12.28 -2.85
C GLY A 276 -13.30 -11.83 -3.92
N LEU A 277 -13.95 -10.68 -3.77
CA LEU A 277 -14.84 -10.15 -4.81
C LEU A 277 -14.09 -9.81 -6.12
N ASP A 278 -12.81 -9.46 -6.02
CA ASP A 278 -11.91 -9.27 -7.17
C ASP A 278 -11.65 -10.57 -7.96
N GLU A 279 -11.87 -11.71 -7.32
CA GLU A 279 -11.67 -13.04 -7.89
C GLU A 279 -12.93 -13.56 -8.58
N VAL A 280 -14.06 -12.86 -8.45
CA VAL A 280 -15.27 -13.09 -9.23
C VAL A 280 -15.13 -12.35 -10.53
N VAL A 281 -15.12 -13.08 -11.63
CA VAL A 281 -14.90 -12.54 -12.94
C VAL A 281 -16.05 -12.98 -13.86
N GLY A 282 -16.34 -12.17 -14.87
CA GLY A 282 -17.46 -12.36 -15.79
C GLY A 282 -18.68 -11.54 -15.34
N SER A 283 -19.04 -10.55 -16.14
CA SER A 283 -20.04 -9.53 -15.78
C SER A 283 -21.40 -10.12 -15.35
N PRO A 284 -21.99 -11.13 -16.01
CA PRO A 284 -23.27 -11.71 -15.58
C PRO A 284 -23.19 -12.43 -14.23
N VAL A 285 -22.11 -13.16 -13.97
CA VAL A 285 -21.91 -13.90 -12.70
C VAL A 285 -21.60 -12.92 -11.58
N LEU A 286 -20.74 -11.93 -11.84
CA LEU A 286 -20.44 -10.86 -10.91
C LEU A 286 -21.71 -10.09 -10.53
N GLN A 287 -22.59 -9.80 -11.49
CA GLN A 287 -23.89 -9.18 -11.21
C GLN A 287 -24.72 -10.05 -10.25
N ARG A 288 -24.80 -11.37 -10.47
CA ARG A 288 -25.52 -12.30 -9.59
C ARG A 288 -24.88 -12.41 -8.20
N VAL A 289 -23.55 -12.38 -8.10
CA VAL A 289 -22.87 -12.35 -6.79
C VAL A 289 -23.20 -11.03 -6.08
N ALA A 290 -23.07 -9.88 -6.74
CA ALA A 290 -23.41 -8.57 -6.16
C ALA A 290 -24.89 -8.47 -5.77
N GLU A 291 -25.81 -9.05 -6.54
CA GLU A 291 -27.22 -9.19 -6.18
C GLU A 291 -27.42 -10.08 -4.95
N THR A 292 -26.70 -11.21 -4.87
CA THR A 292 -26.75 -12.12 -3.72
C THR A 292 -26.25 -11.44 -2.45
N ILE A 293 -25.17 -10.65 -2.52
CA ILE A 293 -24.64 -9.87 -1.39
C ILE A 293 -25.65 -8.81 -0.95
N ARG A 294 -26.27 -8.08 -1.90
CA ARG A 294 -27.31 -7.09 -1.60
C ARG A 294 -28.57 -7.72 -1.01
N ASP A 295 -28.91 -8.93 -1.42
CA ASP A 295 -30.06 -9.65 -0.86
C ASP A 295 -29.75 -10.21 0.53
N ALA A 296 -28.52 -10.68 0.76
CA ALA A 296 -28.03 -11.05 2.08
C ALA A 296 -28.00 -9.85 3.04
N ASP A 297 -27.57 -8.67 2.59
CA ASP A 297 -27.65 -7.41 3.38
C ASP A 297 -29.07 -7.12 3.87
N LYS A 298 -30.08 -7.39 3.03
CA LYS A 298 -31.50 -7.19 3.38
C LYS A 298 -32.06 -8.31 4.25
N GLY A 299 -31.64 -9.55 4.02
CA GLY A 299 -32.18 -10.75 4.66
C GLY A 299 -31.55 -11.07 6.01
N TYR A 300 -30.32 -10.62 6.26
CA TYR A 300 -29.54 -10.94 7.46
C TYR A 300 -29.24 -9.72 8.31
N ARG A 301 -29.42 -9.87 9.63
CA ARG A 301 -28.97 -8.88 10.62
C ARG A 301 -27.49 -9.02 10.97
N ALA A 302 -26.86 -10.12 10.58
CA ALA A 302 -25.43 -10.36 10.73
C ALA A 302 -24.59 -9.21 10.15
N PRO A 303 -23.46 -8.85 10.79
CA PRO A 303 -22.42 -8.05 10.16
C PRO A 303 -21.88 -8.74 8.89
N ILE A 304 -21.49 -7.95 7.89
CA ILE A 304 -20.99 -8.47 6.60
C ILE A 304 -19.68 -7.77 6.24
N LEU A 305 -18.62 -8.57 6.09
CA LEU A 305 -17.34 -8.16 5.52
C LEU A 305 -17.24 -8.67 4.09
N VAL A 306 -16.91 -7.78 3.15
CA VAL A 306 -16.54 -8.14 1.78
C VAL A 306 -15.11 -7.68 1.53
N THR A 307 -14.27 -8.52 0.91
CA THR A 307 -12.90 -8.13 0.53
C THR A 307 -12.77 -7.95 -0.98
N CYS A 308 -11.98 -6.97 -1.44
CA CYS A 308 -11.73 -6.72 -2.87
C CYS A 308 -10.35 -6.06 -3.11
N ARG A 309 -9.87 -6.04 -4.36
CA ARG A 309 -8.68 -5.28 -4.77
C ARG A 309 -9.06 -3.85 -5.17
N PRO A 310 -8.24 -2.82 -4.87
CA PRO A 310 -8.58 -1.43 -5.20
C PRO A 310 -8.76 -1.16 -6.69
N LEU A 311 -7.88 -1.69 -7.54
CA LEU A 311 -7.94 -1.48 -8.99
C LEU A 311 -9.22 -2.12 -9.56
N ASP A 312 -9.42 -3.39 -9.23
CA ASP A 312 -10.59 -4.20 -9.57
C ASP A 312 -11.92 -3.56 -9.13
N TYR A 313 -11.96 -2.96 -7.94
CA TYR A 313 -13.12 -2.25 -7.41
C TYR A 313 -13.40 -0.92 -8.16
N ARG A 314 -12.34 -0.21 -8.57
CA ARG A 314 -12.44 1.07 -9.30
C ARG A 314 -12.81 0.88 -10.76
N GLU A 315 -12.24 -0.11 -11.43
CA GLU A 315 -12.45 -0.33 -12.87
C GLU A 315 -13.81 -0.99 -13.19
N GLU A 316 -14.41 -1.71 -12.23
CA GLU A 316 -15.66 -2.45 -12.44
C GLU A 316 -16.78 -1.96 -11.49
N PRO A 317 -17.75 -1.16 -11.98
CA PRO A 317 -18.83 -0.60 -11.17
C PRO A 317 -19.69 -1.62 -10.44
N LEU A 318 -19.84 -2.85 -10.96
CA LEU A 318 -20.62 -3.90 -10.29
C LEU A 318 -20.03 -4.33 -8.93
N ARG A 319 -18.74 -4.07 -8.69
CA ARG A 319 -18.06 -4.36 -7.42
C ARG A 319 -18.31 -3.29 -6.35
N GLN A 320 -18.88 -2.14 -6.74
CA GLN A 320 -19.19 -1.02 -5.85
C GLN A 320 -20.57 -1.23 -5.21
N ILE A 321 -20.63 -2.13 -4.23
CA ILE A 321 -21.88 -2.51 -3.57
C ILE A 321 -22.38 -1.35 -2.69
N ALA A 322 -23.54 -0.80 -3.03
CA ALA A 322 -24.16 0.28 -2.27
C ALA A 322 -24.42 -0.12 -0.80
N GLY A 323 -24.11 0.79 0.12
CA GLY A 323 -24.29 0.57 1.57
C GLY A 323 -23.11 -0.11 2.28
N PHE A 324 -21.99 -0.34 1.59
CA PHE A 324 -20.76 -0.87 2.17
C PHE A 324 -19.68 0.21 2.21
N PRO A 325 -19.38 0.82 3.37
CA PRO A 325 -18.25 1.74 3.50
C PRO A 325 -16.93 1.03 3.17
N THR A 326 -16.07 1.73 2.44
CA THR A 326 -14.81 1.19 1.93
C THR A 326 -13.64 1.58 2.81
N PHE A 327 -12.82 0.61 3.19
CA PHE A 327 -11.57 0.84 3.92
C PHE A 327 -10.43 0.18 3.14
N THR A 328 -9.32 0.89 2.94
CA THR A 328 -8.16 0.34 2.21
C THR A 328 -7.08 -0.06 3.21
N LEU A 329 -6.59 -1.30 3.13
CA LEU A 329 -5.45 -1.76 3.91
C LEU A 329 -4.20 -0.94 3.61
N ALA A 330 -3.51 -0.51 4.66
CA ALA A 330 -2.21 0.14 4.59
C ALA A 330 -1.09 -0.89 4.38
N GLU A 331 0.09 -0.40 3.99
CA GLU A 331 1.32 -1.21 4.02
C GLU A 331 1.76 -1.41 5.47
N LEU A 332 2.49 -2.50 5.71
CA LEU A 332 3.09 -2.74 7.02
C LEU A 332 4.11 -1.64 7.35
N ASP A 333 3.95 -1.06 8.54
CA ASP A 333 4.94 -0.15 9.11
C ASP A 333 6.17 -0.91 9.64
N ASP A 334 7.20 -0.17 10.03
CA ASP A 334 8.42 -0.79 10.56
C ASP A 334 8.15 -1.59 11.84
N ALA A 335 7.29 -1.14 12.73
CA ALA A 335 6.97 -1.86 13.96
C ALA A 335 6.31 -3.23 13.67
N GLN A 336 5.39 -3.27 12.71
CA GLN A 336 4.73 -4.47 12.21
C GLN A 336 5.72 -5.42 11.54
N ILE A 337 6.61 -4.90 10.67
CA ILE A 337 7.65 -5.69 10.00
C ILE A 337 8.61 -6.31 11.03
N GLN A 338 9.10 -5.50 11.97
CA GLN A 338 10.04 -5.94 13.01
C GLN A 338 9.41 -7.00 13.92
N ARG A 339 8.12 -6.85 14.24
CA ARG A 339 7.33 -7.84 14.98
C ARG A 339 7.16 -9.13 14.19
N PHE A 340 6.81 -9.05 12.90
CA PHE A 340 6.71 -10.23 12.03
C PHE A 340 7.98 -11.05 12.06
N VAL A 341 9.12 -10.40 11.82
CA VAL A 341 10.40 -11.09 11.71
C VAL A 341 10.76 -11.77 13.02
N GLY A 342 10.46 -11.12 14.16
CA GLY A 342 10.65 -11.72 15.48
C GLY A 342 9.74 -12.93 15.73
N ASP A 343 8.43 -12.78 15.49
CA ASP A 343 7.44 -13.84 15.68
C ASP A 343 7.71 -15.03 14.72
N TRP A 344 8.14 -14.75 13.49
CA TRP A 344 8.54 -15.76 12.50
C TRP A 344 9.66 -16.65 12.99
N TYR A 345 10.78 -16.05 13.41
CA TYR A 345 11.94 -16.80 13.86
C TYR A 345 11.69 -17.50 15.21
N ARG A 346 10.84 -16.93 16.08
CA ARG A 346 10.37 -17.59 17.30
C ARG A 346 9.58 -18.86 16.97
N GLU A 347 8.59 -18.79 16.09
CA GLU A 347 7.80 -19.95 15.69
C GLU A 347 8.68 -21.02 15.01
N LEU A 348 9.67 -20.63 14.20
CA LEU A 348 10.64 -21.59 13.64
C LEU A 348 11.47 -22.29 14.74
N ALA A 349 11.80 -21.61 15.83
CA ALA A 349 12.52 -22.20 16.95
C ALA A 349 11.64 -23.16 17.76
N GLU A 350 10.43 -22.71 18.13
CA GLU A 350 9.47 -23.48 18.93
C GLU A 350 8.98 -24.74 18.22
N SER A 351 8.80 -24.65 16.91
CA SER A 351 8.43 -25.79 16.09
C SER A 351 9.59 -26.74 15.77
N GLY A 352 10.81 -26.42 16.21
CA GLY A 352 12.00 -27.25 16.03
C GLY A 352 12.65 -27.16 14.64
N ARG A 353 12.17 -26.25 13.79
CA ARG A 353 12.67 -26.05 12.41
C ARG A 353 14.00 -25.32 12.36
N ARG A 354 14.31 -24.53 13.39
CA ARG A 354 15.57 -23.80 13.51
C ARG A 354 16.13 -23.87 14.94
N PRO A 355 17.45 -24.02 15.13
CA PRO A 355 18.03 -24.02 16.47
C PRO A 355 17.85 -22.67 17.17
N ALA A 356 17.36 -22.68 18.41
CA ALA A 356 17.14 -21.47 19.22
C ALA A 356 18.39 -20.58 19.33
N ALA A 357 19.60 -21.17 19.31
CA ALA A 357 20.86 -20.44 19.36
C ALA A 357 21.18 -19.59 18.11
N GLN A 358 20.56 -19.89 16.96
CA GLN A 358 20.75 -19.14 15.70
C GLN A 358 19.64 -18.12 15.46
N THR A 359 18.48 -18.32 16.07
CA THR A 359 17.27 -17.51 15.91
C THR A 359 17.52 -16.02 16.09
N GLU A 360 18.25 -15.61 17.13
CA GLU A 360 18.51 -14.20 17.40
C GLU A 360 19.38 -13.54 16.32
N ALA A 361 20.45 -14.22 15.91
CA ALA A 361 21.34 -13.74 14.85
C ALA A 361 20.61 -13.61 13.50
N ASP A 362 19.78 -14.60 13.15
CA ASP A 362 19.01 -14.58 11.89
C ASP A 362 17.88 -13.56 11.90
N THR A 363 17.24 -13.38 13.07
CA THR A 363 16.25 -12.32 13.29
C THR A 363 16.89 -10.97 13.01
N GLN A 364 18.04 -10.69 13.63
CA GLN A 364 18.73 -9.41 13.43
C GLN A 364 19.21 -9.25 11.99
N ALA A 365 19.77 -10.29 11.38
CA ALA A 365 20.24 -10.24 9.99
C ALA A 365 19.12 -9.88 9.01
N LEU A 366 17.91 -10.45 9.16
CA LEU A 366 16.77 -10.10 8.31
C LEU A 366 16.27 -8.68 8.58
N ARG A 367 16.23 -8.24 9.84
CA ARG A 367 15.84 -6.89 10.22
C ARG A 367 16.78 -5.85 9.62
N ASP A 368 18.09 -6.06 9.74
CA ASP A 368 19.12 -5.21 9.18
C ASP A 368 19.03 -5.18 7.66
N ALA A 369 18.87 -6.35 7.03
CA ALA A 369 18.70 -6.50 5.60
C ALA A 369 17.52 -5.68 5.02
N VAL A 370 16.39 -5.64 5.74
CA VAL A 370 15.20 -4.88 5.35
C VAL A 370 15.40 -3.40 5.65
N ALA A 371 15.97 -3.05 6.81
CA ALA A 371 16.18 -1.66 7.21
C ALA A 371 17.23 -0.94 6.34
N SER A 372 18.29 -1.64 5.93
CA SER A 372 19.42 -1.03 5.21
C SER A 372 19.21 -0.92 3.69
N ARG A 373 18.15 -1.53 3.13
CA ARG A 373 17.91 -1.60 1.67
C ARG A 373 16.49 -1.11 1.34
N PRO A 374 16.33 0.12 0.80
CA PRO A 374 15.02 0.69 0.49
C PRO A 374 14.14 -0.20 -0.40
N GLU A 375 14.73 -0.91 -1.37
CA GLU A 375 13.99 -1.82 -2.26
C GLU A 375 13.39 -2.99 -1.48
N LEU A 376 14.14 -3.58 -0.54
CA LEU A 376 13.63 -4.65 0.30
C LEU A 376 12.60 -4.15 1.31
N ARG A 377 12.81 -2.96 1.89
CA ARG A 377 11.85 -2.32 2.78
C ARG A 377 10.49 -2.10 2.12
N ALA A 378 10.50 -1.64 0.87
CA ALA A 378 9.28 -1.44 0.10
C ALA A 378 8.57 -2.76 -0.18
N LEU A 379 9.31 -3.83 -0.50
CA LEU A 379 8.73 -5.17 -0.70
C LEU A 379 8.18 -5.75 0.62
N ALA A 380 8.88 -5.53 1.74
CA ALA A 380 8.47 -5.96 3.08
C ALA A 380 7.17 -5.28 3.58
N GLY A 381 6.75 -4.17 2.97
CA GLY A 381 5.48 -3.50 3.28
C GLY A 381 4.24 -4.35 2.96
N THR A 382 4.39 -5.42 2.16
CA THR A 382 3.30 -6.37 1.88
C THR A 382 3.50 -7.67 2.68
N PRO A 383 2.52 -8.13 3.50
CA PRO A 383 2.66 -9.34 4.32
C PRO A 383 3.10 -10.58 3.55
N LEU A 384 2.59 -10.78 2.33
CA LEU A 384 3.01 -11.89 1.47
C LEU A 384 4.51 -11.84 1.15
N LEU A 385 5.00 -10.69 0.67
CA LEU A 385 6.39 -10.53 0.27
C LEU A 385 7.32 -10.63 1.48
N LEU A 386 6.91 -10.08 2.63
CA LEU A 386 7.64 -10.24 3.87
C LEU A 386 7.73 -11.71 4.31
N THR A 387 6.63 -12.47 4.17
CA THR A 387 6.62 -13.92 4.42
C THR A 387 7.56 -14.65 3.46
N VAL A 388 7.53 -14.32 2.17
CA VAL A 388 8.44 -14.87 1.15
C VAL A 388 9.90 -14.53 1.45
N MET A 389 10.19 -13.30 1.86
CA MET A 389 11.54 -12.87 2.26
C MET A 389 12.01 -13.65 3.49
N ALA A 390 11.19 -13.78 4.52
CA ALA A 390 11.53 -14.58 5.70
C ALA A 390 11.80 -16.05 5.33
N LEU A 391 11.00 -16.62 4.42
CA LEU A 391 11.18 -17.97 3.89
C LEU A 391 12.42 -18.15 3.01
N VAL A 392 12.79 -17.16 2.20
CA VAL A 392 14.00 -17.21 1.37
C VAL A 392 15.24 -17.01 2.25
N HIS A 393 15.22 -16.01 3.13
CA HIS A 393 16.32 -15.68 4.03
C HIS A 393 16.64 -16.84 4.98
N ALA A 394 15.61 -17.45 5.58
CA ALA A 394 15.81 -18.60 6.47
C ALA A 394 16.57 -19.76 5.79
N PHE A 395 16.58 -19.84 4.46
CA PHE A 395 17.17 -20.98 3.74
C PHE A 395 18.40 -20.67 2.93
N ARG A 396 18.43 -19.50 2.29
CA ARG A 396 19.57 -19.05 1.49
C ARG A 396 20.57 -18.28 2.33
N GLY A 397 20.17 -17.74 3.48
CA GLY A 397 20.97 -16.85 4.33
C GLY A 397 21.14 -15.43 3.78
N THR A 398 20.68 -15.18 2.55
CA THR A 398 20.72 -13.87 1.89
C THR A 398 19.42 -13.62 1.13
N LEU A 399 19.17 -12.35 0.79
CA LEU A 399 17.99 -11.93 0.04
C LEU A 399 18.39 -11.24 -1.27
N PRO A 400 17.74 -11.60 -2.39
CA PRO A 400 17.89 -10.86 -3.63
C PRO A 400 17.15 -9.52 -3.58
N ASP A 401 17.68 -8.51 -4.27
CA ASP A 401 17.19 -7.12 -4.21
C ASP A 401 16.04 -6.81 -5.19
N ALA A 402 15.50 -7.83 -5.89
CA ALA A 402 14.45 -7.65 -6.88
C ALA A 402 13.27 -8.60 -6.69
N ARG A 403 12.06 -8.05 -6.82
CA ARG A 403 10.78 -8.78 -6.64
C ARG A 403 10.68 -10.04 -7.51
N ALA A 404 11.06 -9.97 -8.78
CA ALA A 404 11.04 -11.12 -9.69
C ALA A 404 11.99 -12.25 -9.22
N LEU A 405 13.15 -11.88 -8.65
CA LEU A 405 14.10 -12.86 -8.10
C LEU A 405 13.62 -13.45 -6.77
N LEU A 406 12.98 -12.66 -5.90
CA LEU A 406 12.34 -13.20 -4.69
C LEU A 406 11.30 -14.27 -5.01
N TYR A 407 10.45 -14.02 -6.01
CA TYR A 407 9.46 -15.02 -6.44
C TYR A 407 10.10 -16.24 -7.07
N TYR A 408 11.11 -16.04 -7.92
CA TYR A 408 11.88 -17.14 -8.48
C TYR A 408 12.50 -18.02 -7.39
N GLU A 409 13.22 -17.42 -6.45
CA GLU A 409 13.87 -18.13 -5.34
C GLU A 409 12.83 -18.85 -4.46
N CYS A 410 11.69 -18.21 -4.19
CA CYS A 410 10.61 -18.85 -3.44
C CYS A 410 10.03 -20.07 -4.17
N ILE A 411 9.75 -19.94 -5.48
CA ILE A 411 9.23 -21.04 -6.30
C ILE A 411 10.28 -22.14 -6.45
N GLU A 412 11.53 -21.80 -6.69
CA GLU A 412 12.64 -22.75 -6.67
C GLU A 412 12.69 -23.48 -5.34
N LEU A 413 12.64 -22.78 -4.20
CA LEU A 413 12.61 -23.43 -2.89
C LEU A 413 11.41 -24.36 -2.76
N LEU A 414 10.22 -23.93 -3.19
CA LEU A 414 9.00 -24.74 -3.19
C LEU A 414 9.09 -26.00 -4.06
N LEU A 415 9.85 -25.95 -5.15
CA LEU A 415 10.09 -27.08 -6.04
C LEU A 415 11.31 -27.93 -5.62
N LEU A 416 12.32 -27.34 -4.98
CA LEU A 416 13.58 -27.97 -4.53
C LEU A 416 13.48 -28.65 -3.15
N ARG A 417 12.42 -28.37 -2.38
CA ARG A 417 12.25 -28.88 -1.00
C ARG A 417 11.55 -30.23 -0.90
N TRP A 418 11.50 -30.96 -2.01
CA TRP A 418 10.88 -32.29 -2.16
C TRP A 418 11.64 -33.45 -1.47
N ARG A 419 12.21 -33.23 -0.27
CA ARG A 419 12.68 -34.31 0.62
C ARG A 419 11.57 -34.65 1.61
N GLN A 420 10.81 -35.70 1.31
CA GLN A 420 9.84 -36.30 2.23
C GLN A 420 10.53 -36.87 3.49
N PRO A 421 9.84 -36.99 4.64
CA PRO A 421 10.42 -37.62 5.82
C PRO A 421 10.81 -39.07 5.54
N ARG A 422 11.85 -39.52 6.25
CA ARG A 422 12.39 -40.88 6.34
C ARG A 422 11.57 -41.98 5.62
N GLY A 423 12.08 -42.44 4.48
CA GLY A 423 11.77 -43.78 3.93
C GLY A 423 11.18 -43.85 2.52
N GLU A 424 10.73 -42.74 1.92
CA GLU A 424 10.25 -42.71 0.53
C GLU A 424 11.26 -42.09 -0.45
N SER A 425 11.25 -42.59 -1.70
CA SER A 425 12.11 -42.10 -2.79
C SER A 425 11.72 -40.69 -3.26
N ASP A 426 12.69 -39.85 -3.62
CA ASP A 426 12.51 -38.50 -4.20
C ASP A 426 11.60 -38.56 -5.46
N LEU A 427 10.83 -37.53 -5.82
CA LEU A 427 10.10 -37.52 -7.10
C LEU A 427 11.07 -37.78 -8.25
N LEU A 428 12.26 -37.17 -8.24
CA LEU A 428 13.25 -37.39 -9.30
C LEU A 428 13.67 -38.87 -9.38
N GLU A 429 13.75 -39.56 -8.24
CA GLU A 429 14.00 -41.00 -8.16
C GLU A 429 12.78 -41.82 -8.58
N LYS A 430 11.56 -41.46 -8.15
CA LYS A 430 10.28 -42.12 -8.50
C LYS A 430 9.97 -41.99 -9.99
N LEU A 431 10.30 -40.86 -10.61
CA LEU A 431 10.23 -40.67 -12.05
C LEU A 431 11.20 -41.61 -12.78
N GLY A 432 12.35 -41.94 -12.15
CA GLY A 432 13.36 -42.82 -12.73
C GLY A 432 13.95 -42.28 -14.03
N LEU A 433 13.98 -40.94 -14.20
CA LEU A 433 14.40 -40.26 -15.42
C LEU A 433 15.74 -39.52 -15.19
N PRO A 434 16.89 -40.07 -15.65
CA PRO A 434 18.21 -39.49 -15.37
C PRO A 434 18.42 -38.08 -15.93
N GLN A 435 17.62 -37.68 -16.91
CA GLN A 435 17.70 -36.38 -17.57
C GLN A 435 16.68 -35.36 -17.04
N PHE A 436 15.69 -35.78 -16.24
CA PHE A 436 14.70 -34.86 -15.71
C PHE A 436 15.33 -34.03 -14.58
N ARG A 437 15.11 -32.72 -14.61
CA ARG A 437 15.69 -31.73 -13.70
C ARG A 437 14.60 -30.89 -13.06
N SER A 438 14.93 -30.19 -11.97
CA SER A 438 14.00 -29.23 -11.34
C SER A 438 13.56 -28.11 -12.31
N SER A 439 14.39 -27.76 -13.29
CA SER A 439 14.05 -26.83 -14.36
C SER A 439 12.90 -27.33 -15.25
N ASP A 440 12.80 -28.66 -15.47
CA ASP A 440 11.72 -29.26 -16.24
C ASP A 440 10.40 -29.21 -15.46
N LEU A 441 10.46 -29.45 -14.15
CA LEU A 441 9.31 -29.27 -13.26
C LEU A 441 8.86 -27.81 -13.20
N LEU A 442 9.80 -26.87 -13.12
CA LEU A 442 9.50 -25.44 -13.19
C LEU A 442 8.85 -25.07 -14.53
N ALA A 443 9.31 -25.63 -15.66
CA ALA A 443 8.71 -25.40 -16.97
C ALA A 443 7.26 -25.94 -17.05
N LEU A 444 7.01 -27.13 -16.49
CA LEU A 444 5.65 -27.68 -16.35
C LEU A 444 4.75 -26.77 -15.52
N MET A 445 5.24 -26.31 -14.36
CA MET A 445 4.53 -25.37 -13.50
C MET A 445 4.27 -24.03 -14.19
N ALA A 446 5.24 -23.55 -14.97
CA ALA A 446 5.10 -22.33 -15.75
C ALA A 446 3.99 -22.47 -16.81
N GLN A 447 3.91 -23.62 -17.49
CA GLN A 447 2.85 -23.89 -18.45
C GLN A 447 1.46 -23.94 -17.77
N LEU A 448 1.34 -24.60 -16.61
CA LEU A 448 0.12 -24.56 -15.81
C LEU A 448 -0.25 -23.13 -15.38
N GLY A 449 0.73 -22.34 -14.94
CA GLY A 449 0.53 -20.94 -14.56
C GLY A 449 0.07 -20.07 -15.72
N TYR A 450 0.65 -20.27 -16.90
CA TYR A 450 0.25 -19.58 -18.12
C TYR A 450 -1.16 -19.94 -18.56
N GLU A 451 -1.50 -21.24 -18.61
CA GLU A 451 -2.85 -21.67 -18.99
C GLU A 451 -3.87 -21.19 -17.94
N ALA A 452 -3.49 -21.18 -16.66
CA ALA A 452 -4.33 -20.62 -15.63
C ALA A 452 -4.55 -19.10 -15.82
N HIS A 453 -3.51 -18.36 -16.20
CA HIS A 453 -3.67 -16.93 -16.47
C HIS A 453 -4.47 -16.66 -17.75
N LEU A 454 -4.31 -17.51 -18.76
CA LEU A 454 -5.01 -17.41 -20.05
C LEU A 454 -6.49 -17.83 -19.97
N ARG A 455 -6.84 -18.82 -19.16
CA ARG A 455 -8.23 -19.27 -19.02
C ARG A 455 -9.09 -18.27 -18.26
N ALA A 456 -8.49 -17.51 -17.35
CA ALA A 456 -9.13 -16.32 -16.80
C ALA A 456 -9.60 -15.34 -17.91
N GLU A 457 -8.98 -15.37 -19.10
CA GLU A 457 -9.31 -14.56 -20.29
C GLU A 457 -10.34 -15.22 -21.25
N ARG A 458 -10.25 -16.54 -21.50
CA ARG A 458 -11.04 -17.25 -22.55
C ARG A 458 -12.51 -17.45 -22.19
N ASP A 459 -12.81 -17.62 -20.93
CA ASP A 459 -14.18 -17.75 -20.46
C ASP A 459 -14.74 -16.37 -20.08
N LYS A 460 -15.04 -15.54 -21.09
CA LYS A 460 -15.77 -14.26 -20.90
C LYS A 460 -17.17 -14.44 -20.26
N GLY A 461 -17.57 -15.67 -19.93
CA GLY A 461 -18.74 -16.07 -19.14
C GLY A 461 -18.48 -16.92 -17.89
N GLN A 462 -17.23 -17.29 -17.59
CA GLN A 462 -16.80 -18.00 -16.37
C GLN A 462 -15.42 -17.52 -16.02
N SER A 463 -15.32 -16.58 -15.11
CA SER A 463 -14.04 -15.96 -14.93
C SER A 463 -13.85 -16.03 -13.40
N GLY A 464 -12.87 -16.83 -13.01
CA GLY A 464 -12.38 -16.99 -11.65
C GLY A 464 -10.86 -16.83 -11.67
N PRO A 465 -10.09 -17.29 -10.68
CA PRO A 465 -8.81 -17.89 -11.05
C PRO A 465 -9.14 -18.94 -12.11
N ALA A 466 -8.24 -19.24 -13.03
CA ALA A 466 -8.50 -20.42 -13.83
C ALA A 466 -8.34 -21.64 -12.95
N ASP A 467 -9.49 -22.12 -12.51
CA ASP A 467 -9.69 -23.48 -12.13
C ASP A 467 -9.16 -24.34 -13.28
N LEU A 468 -8.07 -25.04 -13.00
CA LEU A 468 -7.54 -26.04 -13.90
C LEU A 468 -8.28 -27.33 -13.58
N ASP A 469 -9.16 -27.74 -14.49
CA ASP A 469 -9.80 -29.04 -14.40
C ASP A 469 -8.73 -30.16 -14.43
N GLU A 470 -8.95 -31.22 -13.66
CA GLU A 470 -8.01 -32.35 -13.57
C GLU A 470 -7.62 -32.93 -14.94
N PRO A 471 -8.55 -33.12 -15.90
CA PRO A 471 -8.20 -33.57 -17.25
C PRO A 471 -7.19 -32.67 -17.97
N LEU A 472 -7.35 -31.34 -17.88
CA LEU A 472 -6.39 -30.40 -18.45
C LEU A 472 -5.05 -30.51 -17.74
N VAL A 473 -5.03 -30.49 -16.40
CA VAL A 473 -3.78 -30.56 -15.64
C VAL A 473 -3.01 -31.80 -16.04
N MET A 474 -3.70 -32.94 -16.11
CA MET A 474 -3.13 -34.21 -16.56
C MET A 474 -2.62 -34.13 -17.99
N HIS A 475 -3.36 -33.52 -18.91
CA HIS A 475 -2.94 -33.33 -20.29
C HIS A 475 -1.67 -32.47 -20.41
N ILE A 476 -1.64 -31.31 -19.73
CA ILE A 476 -0.47 -30.41 -19.73
C ILE A 476 0.76 -31.09 -19.16
N LEU A 477 0.61 -31.79 -18.03
CA LEU A 477 1.72 -32.53 -17.42
C LEU A 477 2.21 -33.66 -18.34
N ALA A 478 1.30 -34.39 -18.99
CA ALA A 478 1.65 -35.47 -19.92
C ALA A 478 2.37 -34.97 -21.18
N GLU A 479 2.04 -33.77 -21.67
CA GLU A 479 2.75 -33.14 -22.81
C GLU A 479 4.22 -32.85 -22.50
N GLY A 480 4.57 -32.52 -21.24
CA GLY A 480 5.98 -32.42 -20.83
C GLY A 480 6.77 -33.73 -20.94
N PHE A 481 6.06 -34.85 -21.08
CA PHE A 481 6.62 -36.19 -21.27
C PHE A 481 6.35 -36.75 -22.68
N ALA A 482 6.05 -35.91 -23.68
CA ALA A 482 5.69 -36.31 -25.06
C ALA A 482 6.71 -37.20 -25.79
N ARG A 483 7.96 -37.29 -25.30
CA ARG A 483 8.98 -38.22 -25.81
C ARG A 483 8.71 -39.69 -25.48
N TYR A 484 7.78 -39.98 -24.56
CA TYR A 484 7.38 -41.32 -24.17
C TYR A 484 6.03 -41.70 -24.80
N ASP A 485 5.75 -43.00 -24.85
CA ASP A 485 4.45 -43.51 -25.30
C ASP A 485 3.31 -43.03 -24.40
N GLU A 486 2.09 -43.03 -24.95
CA GLU A 486 0.92 -42.44 -24.31
C GLU A 486 0.63 -42.98 -22.90
N PRO A 487 0.60 -44.31 -22.66
CA PRO A 487 0.42 -44.85 -21.32
C PRO A 487 1.49 -44.37 -20.33
N ARG A 488 2.75 -44.32 -20.77
CA ARG A 488 3.87 -43.93 -19.91
C ARG A 488 3.87 -42.44 -19.58
N ARG A 489 3.55 -41.55 -20.52
CA ARG A 489 3.50 -40.10 -20.24
C ARG A 489 2.41 -39.74 -19.23
N PHE A 490 1.24 -40.39 -19.28
CA PHE A 490 0.18 -40.16 -18.31
C PHE A 490 0.54 -40.73 -16.93
N ALA A 491 1.17 -41.91 -16.86
CA ALA A 491 1.67 -42.43 -15.58
C ALA A 491 2.71 -41.50 -14.93
N LEU A 492 3.61 -40.90 -15.72
CA LEU A 492 4.57 -39.90 -15.23
C LEU A 492 3.87 -38.60 -14.79
N ALA A 493 2.86 -38.15 -15.54
CA ALA A 493 2.04 -36.99 -15.19
C ALA A 493 1.27 -37.21 -13.87
N GLU A 494 0.74 -38.40 -13.63
CA GLU A 494 0.07 -38.76 -12.38
C GLU A 494 1.03 -38.69 -11.20
N LEU A 495 2.26 -39.19 -11.37
CA LEU A 495 3.30 -39.08 -10.33
C LEU A 495 3.62 -37.61 -10.01
N VAL A 496 3.73 -36.76 -11.03
CA VAL A 496 3.94 -35.32 -10.83
C VAL A 496 2.75 -34.68 -10.15
N LEU A 497 1.52 -34.90 -10.63
CA LEU A 497 0.30 -34.31 -10.05
C LEU A 497 0.08 -34.74 -8.60
N ALA A 498 0.23 -36.04 -8.32
CA ALA A 498 0.11 -36.58 -6.97
C ALA A 498 1.13 -35.94 -6.02
N ALA A 499 2.31 -35.58 -6.51
CA ALA A 499 3.33 -34.94 -5.70
C ALA A 499 3.11 -33.41 -5.55
N LEU A 500 2.63 -32.72 -6.60
CA LEU A 500 2.24 -31.31 -6.55
C LEU A 500 1.13 -31.08 -5.51
N THR A 501 0.16 -31.99 -5.43
CA THR A 501 -1.05 -31.85 -4.59
C THR A 501 -0.83 -32.23 -3.13
N ARG A 502 0.24 -32.94 -2.80
CA ARG A 502 0.52 -33.43 -1.44
C ARG A 502 1.50 -32.60 -0.63
N GLY A 503 2.19 -31.61 -1.19
CA GLY A 503 3.25 -30.96 -0.39
C GLY A 503 4.03 -29.76 -0.93
N ASN A 504 3.63 -29.09 -2.02
CA ASN A 504 4.38 -27.91 -2.47
C ASN A 504 3.73 -26.57 -2.11
N GLY A 505 2.47 -26.55 -1.64
CA GLY A 505 1.76 -25.30 -1.36
C GLY A 505 1.68 -24.30 -2.53
N LEU A 506 1.99 -24.71 -3.77
CA LEU A 506 1.92 -23.90 -4.99
C LEU A 506 0.64 -24.18 -5.77
N LEU A 507 0.25 -25.46 -5.89
CA LEU A 507 -0.97 -25.89 -6.56
C LEU A 507 -1.88 -26.60 -5.56
N LEU A 508 -3.06 -26.03 -5.32
CA LEU A 508 -4.03 -26.51 -4.35
C LEU A 508 -5.20 -27.21 -5.06
N LYS A 509 -5.56 -28.40 -4.58
CA LYS A 509 -6.78 -29.09 -5.01
C LYS A 509 -7.99 -28.43 -4.33
N ARG A 510 -8.98 -28.00 -5.11
CA ARG A 510 -10.25 -27.42 -4.67
C ARG A 510 -11.37 -28.34 -5.15
N GLY A 511 -12.07 -29.00 -4.24
CA GLY A 511 -13.09 -29.99 -4.61
C GLY A 511 -12.54 -31.26 -5.31
N PRO A 512 -13.41 -32.09 -5.93
CA PRO A 512 -13.02 -33.40 -6.44
C PRO A 512 -12.05 -33.38 -7.63
N SER A 513 -12.09 -32.33 -8.48
CA SER A 513 -11.43 -32.34 -9.79
C SER A 513 -10.97 -30.96 -10.30
N VAL A 514 -10.72 -30.00 -9.40
CA VAL A 514 -10.26 -28.64 -9.75
C VAL A 514 -8.98 -28.27 -9.02
N TYR A 515 -8.08 -27.57 -9.69
CA TYR A 515 -6.80 -27.10 -9.15
C TYR A 515 -6.63 -25.59 -9.32
N THR A 516 -6.03 -24.95 -8.32
CA THR A 516 -5.75 -23.50 -8.31
C THR A 516 -4.36 -23.21 -7.78
N PHE A 517 -3.75 -22.10 -8.21
CA PHE A 517 -2.50 -21.64 -7.58
C PHE A 517 -2.77 -21.06 -6.20
N ALA A 518 -1.90 -21.35 -5.24
CA ALA A 518 -2.04 -20.90 -3.85
C ALA A 518 -2.00 -19.38 -3.72
N HIS A 519 -1.32 -18.69 -4.64
CA HIS A 519 -1.33 -17.24 -4.71
C HIS A 519 -1.25 -16.75 -6.16
N ARG A 520 -2.05 -15.71 -6.50
CA ARG A 520 -2.13 -15.14 -7.85
C ARG A 520 -0.78 -14.61 -8.35
N THR A 521 0.07 -14.06 -7.49
CA THR A 521 1.38 -13.56 -7.92
C THR A 521 2.36 -14.67 -8.30
N PHE A 522 2.25 -15.87 -7.71
CA PHE A 522 3.00 -17.04 -8.20
C PHE A 522 2.50 -17.47 -9.58
N GLN A 523 1.18 -17.47 -9.79
CA GLN A 523 0.59 -17.70 -11.11
C GLN A 523 1.09 -16.67 -12.14
N GLU A 524 1.12 -15.38 -11.80
CA GLU A 524 1.59 -14.30 -12.67
C GLU A 524 3.08 -14.45 -13.02
N PHE A 525 3.93 -14.76 -12.05
CA PHE A 525 5.34 -15.04 -12.28
C PHE A 525 5.52 -16.26 -13.21
N LEU A 526 4.83 -17.37 -12.93
CA LEU A 526 4.92 -18.61 -13.70
C LEU A 526 4.40 -18.43 -15.14
N ALA A 527 3.33 -17.66 -15.33
CA ALA A 527 2.84 -17.29 -16.65
C ALA A 527 3.89 -16.51 -17.46
N GLY A 528 4.60 -15.57 -16.80
CA GLY A 528 5.68 -14.82 -17.40
C GLY A 528 6.89 -15.69 -17.71
N TYR A 529 7.23 -16.59 -16.79
CA TYR A 529 8.29 -17.57 -16.96
C TYR A 529 8.04 -18.51 -18.16
N HIS A 530 6.78 -18.86 -18.42
CA HIS A 530 6.42 -19.60 -19.62
C HIS A 530 6.59 -18.77 -20.89
N LEU A 531 6.09 -17.53 -20.90
CA LEU A 531 6.16 -16.63 -22.06
C LEU A 531 7.61 -16.39 -22.52
N LYS A 532 8.56 -16.19 -21.59
CA LYS A 532 9.98 -15.94 -21.93
C LYS A 532 10.61 -17.07 -22.76
N GLY A 533 10.15 -18.30 -22.56
CA GLY A 533 10.63 -19.51 -23.24
C GLY A 533 10.05 -19.74 -24.64
N GLN A 534 9.01 -19.00 -25.02
CA GLN A 534 8.30 -19.23 -26.28
C GLN A 534 9.06 -18.73 -27.51
N ARG A 535 8.91 -19.46 -28.62
CA ARG A 535 9.49 -19.07 -29.93
C ARG A 535 8.84 -17.79 -30.46
N ASP A 536 7.52 -17.68 -30.31
CA ASP A 536 6.72 -16.52 -30.76
C ASP A 536 6.62 -15.42 -29.68
N TYR A 537 7.61 -15.32 -28.80
CA TYR A 537 7.65 -14.39 -27.64
C TYR A 537 7.11 -13.00 -27.96
N ARG A 538 7.63 -12.35 -29.01
CA ARG A 538 7.31 -10.96 -29.37
C ARG A 538 5.83 -10.81 -29.76
N LYS A 539 5.30 -11.77 -30.51
CA LYS A 539 3.89 -11.81 -30.92
C LYS A 539 3.00 -12.07 -29.70
N LEU A 540 3.31 -13.11 -28.93
CA LEU A 540 2.50 -13.48 -27.76
C LEU A 540 2.42 -12.33 -26.77
N CYS A 541 3.54 -11.77 -26.34
CA CYS A 541 3.56 -10.64 -25.40
C CYS A 541 2.80 -9.42 -25.94
N GLY A 542 2.94 -9.12 -27.24
CA GLY A 542 2.23 -8.02 -27.89
C GLY A 542 0.72 -8.17 -27.95
N GLU A 543 0.19 -9.39 -28.06
CA GLU A 543 -1.26 -9.67 -28.00
C GLU A 543 -1.83 -9.54 -26.58
N ARG A 544 -0.99 -9.65 -25.54
CA ARG A 544 -1.38 -9.56 -24.13
C ARG A 544 -1.22 -8.17 -23.55
N ALA A 545 -0.26 -7.38 -24.06
CA ALA A 545 0.03 -6.03 -23.58
C ALA A 545 -1.15 -5.03 -23.57
N PRO A 546 -2.18 -5.12 -24.44
CA PRO A 546 -3.38 -4.29 -24.34
C PRO A 546 -4.26 -4.61 -23.11
N GLN A 547 -3.97 -5.67 -22.37
CA GLN A 547 -4.78 -6.19 -21.29
C GLN A 547 -4.10 -5.91 -19.94
N ALA A 548 -4.67 -5.00 -19.14
CA ALA A 548 -4.04 -4.52 -17.89
C ALA A 548 -3.61 -5.65 -16.93
N HIS A 549 -4.38 -6.74 -16.85
CA HIS A 549 -4.09 -7.89 -15.98
C HIS A 549 -2.85 -8.71 -16.40
N TRP A 550 -2.31 -8.52 -17.62
CA TRP A 550 -1.04 -9.11 -18.06
C TRP A 550 0.18 -8.22 -17.78
N HIS A 551 0.01 -6.96 -17.38
CA HIS A 551 1.14 -6.04 -17.19
C HIS A 551 2.09 -6.53 -16.10
N GLU A 552 1.56 -7.04 -14.98
CA GLU A 552 2.36 -7.60 -13.89
C GLU A 552 3.13 -8.84 -14.36
N VAL A 553 2.50 -9.71 -15.17
CA VAL A 553 3.15 -10.88 -15.79
C VAL A 553 4.35 -10.46 -16.64
N LEU A 554 4.15 -9.47 -17.52
CA LEU A 554 5.19 -8.97 -18.42
C LEU A 554 6.32 -8.25 -17.65
N THR A 555 5.98 -7.52 -16.59
CA THR A 555 6.92 -6.81 -15.71
C THR A 555 7.79 -7.80 -14.92
N LEU A 556 7.19 -8.81 -14.30
CA LEU A 556 7.92 -9.87 -13.57
C LEU A 556 8.80 -10.69 -14.53
N MET A 557 8.29 -11.02 -15.71
CA MET A 557 9.03 -11.73 -16.75
C MET A 557 10.27 -10.95 -17.19
N VAL A 558 10.11 -9.68 -17.56
CA VAL A 558 11.24 -8.82 -17.99
C VAL A 558 12.23 -8.64 -16.86
N GLY A 559 11.77 -8.41 -15.62
CA GLY A 559 12.64 -8.32 -14.45
C GLY A 559 13.48 -9.59 -14.26
N TYR A 560 12.88 -10.76 -14.42
CA TYR A 560 13.60 -12.04 -14.36
C TYR A 560 14.59 -12.20 -15.52
N GLN A 561 14.18 -11.94 -16.77
CA GLN A 561 15.06 -12.07 -17.94
C GLN A 561 16.30 -11.17 -17.83
N VAL A 562 16.11 -9.93 -17.42
CA VAL A 562 17.17 -8.93 -17.33
C VAL A 562 18.17 -9.25 -16.22
N LEU A 563 17.67 -9.68 -15.05
CA LEU A 563 18.49 -9.85 -13.85
C LEU A 563 19.07 -11.27 -13.71
N GLN A 564 18.27 -12.29 -14.02
CA GLN A 564 18.67 -13.70 -13.90
C GLN A 564 19.22 -14.27 -15.21
N ASP A 565 18.44 -14.21 -16.31
CA ASP A 565 18.87 -14.78 -17.59
C ASP A 565 19.95 -13.93 -18.28
N ARG A 566 20.11 -12.67 -17.86
CA ARG A 566 20.94 -11.65 -18.52
C ARG A 566 20.58 -11.44 -20.00
N ASP A 567 19.33 -11.71 -20.36
CA ASP A 567 18.77 -11.53 -21.71
C ASP A 567 18.17 -10.12 -21.83
N LEU A 568 18.72 -9.32 -22.74
CA LEU A 568 18.21 -7.98 -23.06
C LEU A 568 17.53 -7.92 -24.42
N ASP A 569 17.76 -8.89 -25.31
CA ASP A 569 17.30 -8.86 -26.70
C ASP A 569 15.78 -8.92 -26.79
N LYS A 570 15.21 -9.90 -26.09
CA LYS A 570 13.76 -10.10 -26.05
C LYS A 570 13.05 -8.92 -25.36
N PRO A 571 13.45 -8.49 -24.15
CA PRO A 571 12.85 -7.32 -23.49
C PRO A 571 12.92 -6.02 -24.32
N LEU A 572 14.07 -5.70 -24.93
CA LEU A 572 14.24 -4.50 -25.75
C LEU A 572 13.34 -4.53 -26.99
N SER A 573 13.28 -5.67 -27.66
CA SER A 573 12.42 -5.92 -28.83
C SER A 573 10.93 -5.77 -28.51
N LEU A 574 10.51 -6.21 -27.31
CA LEU A 574 9.15 -6.00 -26.81
C LEU A 574 8.87 -4.52 -26.52
N ALA A 575 9.75 -3.84 -25.79
CA ALA A 575 9.58 -2.41 -25.48
C ALA A 575 9.50 -1.54 -26.75
N GLU A 576 10.33 -1.83 -27.76
CA GLU A 576 10.27 -1.18 -29.07
C GLU A 576 8.91 -1.38 -29.76
N GLN A 577 8.34 -2.58 -29.69
CA GLN A 577 7.02 -2.82 -30.26
C GLN A 577 5.94 -2.00 -29.55
N LEU A 578 5.92 -2.03 -28.23
CA LEU A 578 4.85 -1.46 -27.41
C LEU A 578 4.85 0.08 -27.43
N ILE A 579 6.02 0.73 -27.54
CA ILE A 579 6.12 2.20 -27.54
C ILE A 579 5.46 2.87 -28.76
N THR A 580 5.03 2.08 -29.75
CA THR A 580 4.36 2.55 -30.97
C THR A 580 2.85 2.28 -31.00
N ARG A 581 2.29 1.72 -29.92
CA ARG A 581 0.91 1.22 -29.83
C ARG A 581 0.01 2.15 -29.01
N THR A 582 -0.97 1.62 -28.27
CA THR A 582 -1.93 2.41 -27.48
C THR A 582 -1.27 3.10 -26.28
N PRO A 583 -1.89 4.13 -25.68
CA PRO A 583 -1.38 4.77 -24.46
C PRO A 583 -1.05 3.80 -23.32
N LEU A 584 -1.87 2.76 -23.12
CA LEU A 584 -1.67 1.76 -22.09
C LEU A 584 -0.38 0.95 -22.32
N GLU A 585 -0.17 0.50 -23.56
CA GLU A 585 1.03 -0.22 -23.98
C GLU A 585 2.27 0.66 -23.96
N GLN A 586 2.13 1.95 -24.30
CA GLN A 586 3.22 2.93 -24.24
C GLN A 586 3.70 3.17 -22.80
N ALA A 587 2.78 3.28 -21.84
CA ALA A 587 3.14 3.37 -20.42
C ALA A 587 3.86 2.11 -19.94
N LEU A 588 3.35 0.92 -20.31
CA LEU A 588 4.01 -0.36 -20.03
C LEU A 588 5.42 -0.41 -20.65
N ALA A 589 5.60 0.03 -21.89
CA ALA A 589 6.91 0.09 -22.53
C ALA A 589 7.90 0.94 -21.71
N GLY A 590 7.44 2.06 -21.14
CA GLY A 590 8.22 2.87 -20.21
C GLY A 590 8.65 2.09 -18.97
N GLU A 591 7.71 1.42 -18.30
CA GLU A 591 7.96 0.58 -17.13
C GLU A 591 8.97 -0.55 -17.43
N LEU A 592 8.84 -1.22 -18.58
CA LEU A 592 9.78 -2.25 -19.01
C LEU A 592 11.18 -1.68 -19.24
N LEU A 593 11.30 -0.48 -19.84
CA LEU A 593 12.59 0.17 -20.06
C LEU A 593 13.27 0.58 -18.75
N VAL A 594 12.51 0.96 -17.72
CA VAL A 594 13.03 1.21 -16.38
C VAL A 594 13.66 -0.07 -15.81
N LEU A 595 12.97 -1.21 -15.92
CA LEU A 595 13.52 -2.51 -15.48
C LEU A 595 14.76 -2.94 -16.26
N ILE A 596 14.73 -2.76 -17.58
CA ILE A 596 15.85 -3.08 -18.49
C ILE A 596 17.08 -2.26 -18.11
N GLY A 597 16.91 -0.98 -17.81
CA GLY A 597 17.98 -0.06 -17.41
C GLY A 597 18.85 0.38 -18.60
N GLN A 598 19.02 1.70 -18.77
CA GLN A 598 19.75 2.27 -19.91
C GLN A 598 21.22 1.84 -19.94
N GLU A 599 21.90 1.90 -18.79
CA GLU A 599 23.32 1.55 -18.69
C GLU A 599 23.57 0.08 -19.03
N ARG A 600 22.69 -0.80 -18.54
CA ARG A 600 22.72 -2.23 -18.82
C ARG A 600 22.52 -2.52 -20.31
N ALA A 601 21.55 -1.86 -20.94
CA ALA A 601 21.33 -1.98 -22.38
C ALA A 601 22.51 -1.45 -23.22
N ALA A 602 23.10 -0.32 -22.81
CA ALA A 602 24.25 0.27 -23.51
C ALA A 602 25.51 -0.61 -23.44
N ALA A 603 25.69 -1.36 -22.35
CA ALA A 603 26.81 -2.27 -22.16
C ALA A 603 26.68 -3.60 -22.93
N TYR A 604 25.47 -3.97 -23.37
CA TYR A 604 25.18 -5.28 -23.96
C TYR A 604 25.46 -5.32 -25.47
N ASP A 605 24.83 -4.46 -26.28
CA ASP A 605 25.10 -4.36 -27.73
C ASP A 605 24.62 -3.01 -28.33
N GLN A 606 25.54 -2.27 -28.95
CA GLN A 606 25.24 -1.01 -29.66
C GLN A 606 24.48 -1.22 -30.98
N GLY A 607 24.51 -2.43 -31.55
CA GLY A 607 23.91 -2.77 -32.84
C GLY A 607 22.41 -3.02 -32.82
N LEU A 608 21.87 -3.48 -31.68
CA LEU A 608 20.44 -3.78 -31.47
C LEU A 608 19.57 -2.52 -31.29
N LEU A 609 20.16 -1.40 -30.90
CA LEU A 609 19.46 -0.12 -30.68
C LEU A 609 19.41 0.76 -31.94
N LYS A 610 19.45 0.18 -33.15
CA LYS A 610 19.34 0.92 -34.43
C LYS A 610 17.92 1.36 -34.76
N ILE A 611 17.26 2.01 -33.81
CA ILE A 611 16.03 2.76 -34.06
C ILE A 611 16.44 4.19 -34.43
N PRO A 612 15.97 4.75 -35.56
CA PRO A 612 16.18 6.16 -35.86
C PRO A 612 15.73 7.05 -34.68
N GLY A 613 16.67 7.77 -34.06
CA GLY A 613 16.43 8.59 -32.87
C GLY A 613 16.54 7.88 -31.50
N GLY A 614 16.78 6.56 -31.47
CA GLY A 614 16.99 5.77 -30.25
C GLY A 614 15.72 5.46 -29.44
N LEU A 615 15.70 4.30 -28.77
CA LEU A 615 14.53 3.84 -27.99
C LEU A 615 14.23 4.72 -26.77
N TRP A 616 15.25 5.06 -25.97
CA TRP A 616 15.08 5.87 -24.76
C TRP A 616 14.59 7.30 -25.05
N PRO A 617 15.19 8.07 -25.99
CA PRO A 617 14.66 9.38 -26.36
C PRO A 617 13.20 9.31 -26.85
N ARG A 618 12.86 8.31 -27.67
CA ARG A 618 11.49 8.10 -28.15
C ARG A 618 10.53 7.78 -27.01
N ALA A 619 10.92 6.89 -26.10
CA ALA A 619 10.12 6.54 -24.93
C ALA A 619 9.83 7.77 -24.05
N ARG A 620 10.87 8.56 -23.73
CA ARG A 620 10.72 9.81 -22.98
C ARG A 620 9.75 10.77 -23.67
N GLN A 621 9.86 10.96 -24.98
CA GLN A 621 8.97 11.84 -25.75
C GLN A 621 7.51 11.34 -25.74
N VAL A 622 7.30 10.03 -25.87
CA VAL A 622 5.97 9.42 -25.86
C VAL A 622 5.33 9.57 -24.48
N LEU A 623 6.03 9.19 -23.41
CA LEU A 623 5.52 9.30 -22.04
C LEU A 623 5.26 10.76 -21.65
N LEU A 624 6.12 11.70 -22.09
CA LEU A 624 5.90 13.13 -21.87
C LEU A 624 4.60 13.62 -22.53
N ARG A 625 4.31 13.17 -23.76
CA ARG A 625 3.05 13.51 -24.44
C ARG A 625 1.85 12.92 -23.70
N LEU A 626 1.92 11.66 -23.25
CA LEU A 626 0.86 11.04 -22.47
C LEU A 626 0.55 11.83 -21.19
N LEU A 627 1.59 12.35 -20.53
CA LEU A 627 1.44 13.15 -19.33
C LEU A 627 0.77 14.51 -19.61
N THR A 628 1.28 15.22 -20.63
CA THR A 628 0.98 16.65 -20.84
C THR A 628 -0.24 16.92 -21.72
N GLN A 629 -0.59 16.02 -22.64
CA GLN A 629 -1.63 16.28 -23.65
C GLN A 629 -3.00 15.72 -23.27
N GLY A 630 -3.11 14.95 -22.18
CA GLY A 630 -4.39 14.59 -21.58
C GLY A 630 -5.42 14.06 -22.58
N CYS A 631 -5.07 13.09 -23.42
CA CYS A 631 -5.95 12.52 -24.44
C CYS A 631 -7.06 11.66 -23.80
N THR A 632 -7.98 12.25 -23.05
CA THR A 632 -9.12 11.51 -22.49
C THR A 632 -10.14 11.19 -23.58
N PRO A 633 -10.74 9.97 -23.58
CA PRO A 633 -10.65 8.92 -22.56
C PRO A 633 -9.46 7.96 -22.70
N GLU A 634 -8.63 8.07 -23.73
CA GLU A 634 -7.53 7.12 -24.03
C GLU A 634 -6.40 7.11 -22.98
N ALA A 635 -6.18 8.23 -22.28
CA ALA A 635 -5.17 8.38 -21.23
C ALA A 635 -5.74 8.98 -19.93
N PRO A 636 -6.48 8.18 -19.12
CA PRO A 636 -7.05 8.63 -17.84
C PRO A 636 -5.95 8.91 -16.79
N ALA A 637 -6.31 9.63 -15.71
CA ALA A 637 -5.35 10.10 -14.72
C ALA A 637 -4.46 8.99 -14.10
N PRO A 638 -4.96 7.79 -13.76
CA PRO A 638 -4.11 6.70 -13.28
C PRO A 638 -3.07 6.22 -14.31
N LEU A 639 -3.41 6.26 -15.60
CA LEU A 639 -2.47 5.90 -16.65
C LEU A 639 -1.39 6.98 -16.84
N ARG A 640 -1.78 8.25 -16.78
CA ARG A 640 -0.82 9.37 -16.80
C ARG A 640 0.13 9.30 -15.61
N HIS A 641 -0.37 9.01 -14.41
CA HIS A 641 0.44 8.78 -13.22
C HIS A 641 1.53 7.71 -13.47
N ARG A 642 1.15 6.52 -13.97
CA ARG A 642 2.10 5.44 -14.32
C ARG A 642 3.14 5.89 -15.34
N ALA A 643 2.71 6.54 -16.42
CA ALA A 643 3.61 7.07 -17.45
C ALA A 643 4.59 8.11 -16.88
N GLY A 644 4.14 8.94 -15.94
CA GLY A 644 4.96 9.91 -15.22
C GLY A 644 6.01 9.24 -14.33
N LEU A 645 5.64 8.23 -13.54
CA LEU A 645 6.59 7.49 -12.71
C LEU A 645 7.71 6.88 -13.56
N ALA A 646 7.35 6.23 -14.67
CA ALA A 646 8.32 5.66 -15.61
C ALA A 646 9.19 6.75 -16.25
N LEU A 647 8.60 7.87 -16.68
CA LEU A 647 9.32 8.99 -17.28
C LEU A 647 10.35 9.60 -16.33
N GLY A 648 10.00 9.78 -15.05
CA GLY A 648 10.93 10.27 -14.03
C GLY A 648 12.16 9.38 -13.92
N GLN A 649 11.96 8.07 -13.79
CA GLN A 649 13.05 7.09 -13.71
C GLN A 649 13.88 7.04 -15.01
N LEU A 650 13.27 7.13 -16.19
CA LEU A 650 13.99 7.13 -17.47
C LEU A 650 14.80 8.41 -17.71
N CYS A 651 14.40 9.54 -17.13
CA CYS A 651 15.12 10.80 -17.27
C CYS A 651 16.22 10.97 -16.21
N TYR A 652 15.95 10.57 -14.96
CA TYR A 652 16.80 10.93 -13.81
C TYR A 652 17.37 9.74 -13.04
N GLY A 653 16.89 8.52 -13.32
CA GLY A 653 17.23 7.34 -12.53
C GLY A 653 16.67 7.39 -11.10
N PRO A 654 17.14 6.50 -10.21
CA PRO A 654 16.76 6.53 -8.80
C PRO A 654 17.34 7.77 -8.11
N LEU A 655 16.66 8.28 -7.08
CA LEU A 655 17.10 9.49 -6.36
C LEU A 655 18.51 9.38 -5.79
N GLU A 656 18.93 8.18 -5.40
CA GLU A 656 20.28 7.92 -4.90
C GLU A 656 21.36 8.34 -5.88
N SER A 657 21.12 8.18 -7.19
CA SER A 657 22.03 8.63 -8.24
C SER A 657 22.19 10.14 -8.24
N LEU A 658 21.11 10.88 -7.98
CA LEU A 658 21.14 12.34 -7.89
C LEU A 658 21.77 12.85 -6.58
N CYS A 659 21.63 12.09 -5.49
CA CYS A 659 22.17 12.43 -4.18
C CYS A 659 23.70 12.29 -4.08
N ARG A 660 24.32 11.35 -4.81
CA ARG A 660 25.76 11.03 -4.69
C ARG A 660 26.71 11.89 -5.55
N THR A 661 26.30 13.12 -5.88
CA THR A 661 27.12 14.15 -6.56
C THR A 661 27.70 13.84 -7.95
N ALA A 662 27.50 12.65 -8.54
CA ALA A 662 28.16 12.24 -9.80
C ALA A 662 27.22 11.90 -10.99
N ALA A 663 25.89 11.99 -10.87
CA ALA A 663 25.01 11.65 -11.99
C ALA A 663 25.04 12.69 -13.11
N GLN A 664 25.43 12.26 -14.31
CA GLN A 664 25.15 13.01 -15.55
C GLN A 664 23.65 12.92 -15.85
N VAL A 665 22.90 13.98 -15.57
CA VAL A 665 21.50 14.04 -15.98
C VAL A 665 21.44 14.30 -17.49
N PRO A 666 20.86 13.41 -18.31
CA PRO A 666 20.66 13.67 -19.73
C PRO A 666 19.72 14.88 -19.90
N MET A 667 19.98 15.71 -20.93
CA MET A 667 19.30 16.99 -21.26
C MET A 667 17.99 17.25 -20.49
N PRO A 668 17.89 18.36 -19.72
CA PRO A 668 16.85 18.56 -18.72
C PRO A 668 15.47 18.50 -19.35
N ASP A 669 14.60 17.69 -18.75
CA ASP A 669 13.17 17.90 -18.92
C ASP A 669 12.86 19.34 -18.52
N PRO A 670 12.23 20.16 -19.38
CA PRO A 670 12.00 21.57 -19.08
C PRO A 670 11.15 21.80 -17.83
N ARG A 671 10.49 20.75 -17.32
CA ARG A 671 9.70 20.78 -16.09
C ARG A 671 10.57 20.79 -14.82
N LEU A 672 11.80 20.30 -14.88
CA LEU A 672 12.69 20.14 -13.72
C LEU A 672 14.06 20.82 -13.95
N PRO A 673 14.11 22.14 -14.17
CA PRO A 673 15.39 22.82 -14.38
C PRO A 673 16.28 22.85 -13.14
N LEU A 674 15.74 22.64 -11.93
CA LEU A 674 16.49 22.71 -10.68
C LEU A 674 17.25 21.40 -10.39
N ALA A 675 16.72 20.26 -10.84
CA ALA A 675 17.37 18.96 -10.79
C ALA A 675 18.75 18.88 -11.49
N VAL A 676 19.13 19.88 -12.31
CA VAL A 676 20.41 19.93 -13.03
C VAL A 676 21.33 21.08 -12.62
N ILE A 677 21.04 21.77 -11.52
CA ILE A 677 21.89 22.86 -10.99
C ILE A 677 23.28 22.34 -10.62
N GLY A 678 24.31 23.11 -10.99
CA GLY A 678 25.72 22.78 -10.83
C GLY A 678 26.26 21.77 -11.86
N LEU A 679 25.42 21.25 -12.77
CA LEU A 679 25.83 20.26 -13.78
C LEU A 679 26.15 20.93 -15.13
N PRO A 680 26.97 20.29 -16.00
CA PRO A 680 27.24 20.81 -17.34
C PRO A 680 25.98 21.09 -18.17
N ALA A 681 24.90 20.33 -17.94
CA ALA A 681 23.61 20.49 -18.62
C ALA A 681 22.97 21.88 -18.40
N GLN A 682 23.25 22.52 -17.26
CA GLN A 682 22.79 23.87 -16.93
C GLN A 682 23.31 24.93 -17.90
N ARG A 683 24.48 24.71 -18.52
CA ARG A 683 25.11 25.67 -19.45
C ARG A 683 24.54 25.58 -20.87
N SER A 684 23.52 24.76 -21.09
CA SER A 684 22.91 24.56 -22.41
C SER A 684 21.80 25.56 -22.69
N ALA A 685 21.55 25.87 -23.98
CA ALA A 685 20.38 26.67 -24.38
C ALA A 685 19.04 26.02 -24.00
N GLY A 686 19.02 24.70 -23.79
CA GLY A 686 17.85 23.98 -23.28
C GLY A 686 17.51 24.36 -21.85
N TRP A 687 18.52 24.60 -21.01
CA TRP A 687 18.31 25.00 -19.63
C TRP A 687 17.67 26.39 -19.51
N GLN A 688 18.07 27.37 -20.32
CA GLN A 688 17.40 28.69 -20.35
C GLN A 688 15.92 28.56 -20.72
N LYS A 689 15.60 27.74 -21.73
CA LYS A 689 14.20 27.46 -22.10
C LYS A 689 13.44 26.76 -20.98
N ALA A 690 14.11 25.89 -20.21
CA ALA A 690 13.53 25.24 -19.05
C ALA A 690 13.24 26.25 -17.92
N GLN A 691 14.13 27.22 -17.67
CA GLN A 691 13.90 28.31 -16.72
C GLN A 691 12.69 29.18 -17.13
N ASP A 692 12.60 29.57 -18.40
CA ASP A 692 11.46 30.33 -18.93
C ASP A 692 10.15 29.50 -18.87
N TYR A 693 10.26 28.18 -18.97
CA TYR A 693 9.14 27.26 -18.80
C TYR A 693 8.78 27.05 -17.31
N TYR A 694 9.73 27.13 -16.40
CA TYR A 694 9.49 26.82 -15.01
C TYR A 694 8.95 28.04 -14.24
N TRP A 695 9.52 29.22 -14.47
CA TRP A 695 9.10 30.43 -13.75
C TRP A 695 7.92 31.12 -14.42
N ARG A 696 6.84 31.30 -13.65
CA ARG A 696 5.57 31.85 -14.12
C ARG A 696 5.38 33.27 -13.56
N PRO A 697 5.27 34.30 -14.41
CA PRO A 697 5.24 35.69 -13.95
C PRO A 697 3.92 36.01 -13.22
N LEU A 698 4.05 36.75 -12.13
CA LEU A 698 2.94 37.33 -11.37
C LEU A 698 3.08 38.85 -11.37
N ALA A 699 2.11 39.53 -11.98
CA ALA A 699 2.08 40.98 -12.01
C ALA A 699 1.65 41.54 -10.65
N ALA A 700 2.34 42.61 -10.21
CA ALA A 700 1.89 43.46 -9.11
C ALA A 700 0.52 44.08 -9.41
N GLY A 701 -0.20 44.45 -8.35
CA GLY A 701 -1.49 45.11 -8.46
C GLY A 701 -2.64 44.34 -7.79
N PRO A 702 -3.87 44.83 -7.97
CA PRO A 702 -5.03 44.36 -7.23
C PRO A 702 -5.56 43.00 -7.71
N PHE A 703 -6.05 42.20 -6.78
CA PHE A 703 -6.73 40.92 -7.04
C PHE A 703 -7.79 40.64 -5.96
N TRP A 704 -8.56 39.57 -6.13
CA TRP A 704 -9.51 39.11 -5.12
C TRP A 704 -8.88 38.02 -4.24
N TYR A 705 -9.06 38.13 -2.93
CA TYR A 705 -8.51 37.22 -1.93
C TYR A 705 -9.61 36.78 -0.96
N GLY A 706 -9.61 35.51 -0.53
CA GLY A 706 -10.60 34.97 0.41
C GLY A 706 -11.45 33.85 -0.21
N ASP A 707 -12.47 33.38 0.51
CA ASP A 707 -13.33 32.26 0.07
C ASP A 707 -14.65 32.78 -0.52
N ASP A 708 -15.12 32.11 -1.57
CA ASP A 708 -16.36 32.38 -2.28
C ASP A 708 -17.58 31.65 -1.71
N ASN A 709 -17.38 30.71 -0.76
CA ASN A 709 -18.43 29.92 -0.12
C ASN A 709 -19.56 30.73 0.56
N GLY A 710 -19.35 32.02 0.85
CA GLY A 710 -20.34 32.90 1.50
C GLY A 710 -21.34 33.62 0.58
N SER A 711 -21.21 33.55 -0.76
CA SER A 711 -21.89 34.54 -1.65
C SER A 711 -23.02 34.02 -2.56
N ARG A 712 -23.36 32.72 -2.54
CA ARG A 712 -24.55 32.23 -3.25
C ARG A 712 -25.46 31.46 -2.31
N ALA A 713 -26.71 31.92 -2.24
CA ALA A 713 -27.81 31.21 -1.62
C ALA A 713 -27.75 29.73 -1.99
N GLN A 714 -27.90 28.87 -0.98
CA GLN A 714 -28.15 27.45 -1.17
C GLN A 714 -29.16 27.29 -2.30
N PRO A 715 -28.89 26.51 -3.36
CA PRO A 715 -29.97 26.11 -4.25
C PRO A 715 -31.01 25.42 -3.36
N GLU A 716 -32.24 25.96 -3.33
CA GLU A 716 -33.35 25.47 -2.50
C GLU A 716 -33.78 24.02 -2.81
N ASP A 717 -32.99 23.27 -3.57
CA ASP A 717 -33.27 21.93 -4.09
C ASP A 717 -32.31 20.84 -3.57
N GLU A 718 -31.47 21.13 -2.56
CA GLU A 718 -30.72 20.07 -1.88
C GLU A 718 -31.58 19.35 -0.84
N GLY A 719 -32.13 18.21 -1.27
CA GLY A 719 -32.89 17.30 -0.43
C GLY A 719 -32.13 16.87 0.84
N PRO A 720 -32.85 16.61 1.95
CA PRO A 720 -32.27 16.42 3.29
C PRO A 720 -31.24 15.28 3.39
N LEU A 721 -31.29 14.30 2.49
CA LEU A 721 -30.35 13.16 2.46
C LEU A 721 -28.93 13.55 2.06
N ARG A 722 -28.75 14.51 1.14
CA ARG A 722 -27.41 14.96 0.71
C ARG A 722 -26.75 15.80 1.80
N ARG A 723 -27.53 16.67 2.46
CA ARG A 723 -27.10 17.41 3.65
C ARG A 723 -26.72 16.49 4.81
N ALA A 724 -27.47 15.41 5.02
CA ALA A 724 -27.16 14.41 6.03
C ALA A 724 -25.89 13.63 5.69
N ALA A 725 -25.68 13.22 4.43
CA ALA A 725 -24.47 12.50 4.00
C ALA A 725 -23.20 13.36 4.14
N SER A 726 -23.24 14.64 3.75
CA SER A 726 -22.11 15.56 3.94
C SER A 726 -21.86 15.90 5.41
N ALA A 727 -22.92 15.95 6.24
CA ALA A 727 -22.77 16.13 7.69
C ALA A 727 -22.20 14.88 8.38
N LEU A 728 -22.61 13.68 7.95
CA LEU A 728 -22.08 12.40 8.43
C LEU A 728 -20.61 12.24 8.03
N GLY A 729 -20.24 12.56 6.78
CA GLY A 729 -18.85 12.51 6.32
C GLY A 729 -17.93 13.47 7.08
N ARG A 730 -18.44 14.64 7.51
CA ARG A 730 -17.71 15.55 8.41
C ARG A 730 -17.57 15.02 9.83
N ALA A 731 -18.63 14.38 10.35
CA ALA A 731 -18.63 13.82 11.71
C ALA A 731 -17.79 12.54 11.85
N LEU A 732 -17.72 11.71 10.81
CA LEU A 732 -17.03 10.41 10.82
C LEU A 732 -15.50 10.51 10.68
N ARG A 733 -14.96 11.64 10.20
CA ARG A 733 -13.53 11.81 9.93
C ARG A 733 -12.71 12.33 11.10
N GLY A 734 -13.30 12.57 12.27
CA GLY A 734 -12.58 13.07 13.46
C GLY A 734 -11.78 14.36 13.26
N GLN A 735 -11.94 15.02 12.11
CA GLN A 735 -11.34 16.31 11.85
C GLN A 735 -12.34 17.36 12.32
N GLU A 736 -12.15 17.84 13.54
CA GLU A 736 -12.40 19.26 13.80
C GLU A 736 -11.40 20.08 12.96
N GLN A 737 -11.50 19.99 11.63
CA GLN A 737 -11.20 21.16 10.82
C GLN A 737 -12.30 22.14 11.19
N THR A 738 -12.01 23.00 12.15
CA THR A 738 -12.63 24.32 12.24
C THR A 738 -12.43 24.98 10.88
N GLN A 739 -13.34 24.70 9.94
CA GLN A 739 -13.64 25.54 8.80
C GLN A 739 -14.05 26.88 9.40
N GLU A 740 -13.08 27.74 9.65
CA GLU A 740 -13.38 29.11 9.94
C GLU A 740 -13.83 29.79 8.66
N GLN A 741 -14.83 30.66 8.84
CA GLN A 741 -15.33 31.60 7.87
C GLN A 741 -14.16 32.39 7.28
N SER A 742 -13.60 31.86 6.20
CA SER A 742 -12.71 32.62 5.36
C SER A 742 -13.54 33.80 4.86
N GLY A 743 -13.07 35.01 5.18
CA GLY A 743 -13.81 36.24 4.94
C GLY A 743 -14.29 36.31 3.49
N LEU A 744 -15.41 37.00 3.28
CA LEU A 744 -15.90 37.34 1.95
C LEU A 744 -14.76 37.83 1.06
N LEU A 745 -14.79 37.44 -0.22
CA LEU A 745 -13.82 37.91 -1.22
C LEU A 745 -13.58 39.42 -1.08
N GLN A 746 -12.34 39.77 -0.82
CA GLN A 746 -11.90 41.15 -0.61
C GLN A 746 -10.80 41.52 -1.60
N ARG A 747 -10.67 42.82 -1.86
CA ARG A 747 -9.65 43.35 -2.76
C ARG A 747 -8.33 43.50 -2.02
N MET A 748 -7.35 42.67 -2.39
CA MET A 748 -5.98 42.74 -1.91
C MET A 748 -5.04 43.18 -3.03
N GLN A 749 -3.80 43.50 -2.71
CA GLN A 749 -2.80 43.90 -3.68
C GLN A 749 -1.48 43.19 -3.46
N ILE A 750 -0.88 42.70 -4.54
CA ILE A 750 0.51 42.25 -4.58
C ILE A 750 1.41 43.46 -4.75
N ALA A 751 2.36 43.62 -3.82
CA ALA A 751 3.22 44.79 -3.73
C ALA A 751 4.22 44.91 -4.88
N GLN A 752 4.86 43.80 -5.28
CA GLN A 752 5.92 43.78 -6.29
C GLN A 752 5.73 42.64 -7.28
N PRO A 753 6.17 42.80 -8.54
CA PRO A 753 6.15 41.70 -9.49
C PRO A 753 7.12 40.60 -9.03
N CYS A 754 6.68 39.36 -9.14
CA CYS A 754 7.45 38.17 -8.77
C CYS A 754 7.20 37.06 -9.80
N LYS A 755 7.85 35.91 -9.62
CA LYS A 755 7.58 34.71 -10.42
C LYS A 755 7.37 33.52 -9.49
N ILE A 756 6.36 32.72 -9.76
CA ILE A 756 6.10 31.49 -9.01
C ILE A 756 6.54 30.27 -9.83
N ALA A 757 7.04 29.22 -9.17
CA ALA A 757 7.34 27.98 -9.86
C ALA A 757 6.08 27.35 -10.48
N ARG A 758 6.22 26.78 -11.68
CA ARG A 758 5.12 26.12 -12.39
C ARG A 758 4.60 24.89 -11.67
N PHE A 759 5.47 24.16 -10.97
CA PHE A 759 5.11 22.95 -10.20
C PHE A 759 5.59 23.06 -8.75
N PRO A 760 5.04 22.25 -7.83
CA PRO A 760 5.67 22.01 -6.53
C PRO A 760 7.11 21.51 -6.72
N VAL A 761 7.97 21.70 -5.70
CA VAL A 761 9.33 21.18 -5.74
C VAL A 761 9.29 19.65 -5.84
N THR A 762 10.01 19.07 -6.80
CA THR A 762 10.03 17.61 -6.98
C THR A 762 11.13 16.93 -6.19
N ASN A 763 11.04 15.61 -6.05
CA ASN A 763 12.13 14.83 -5.44
C ASN A 763 13.46 15.00 -6.18
N ALA A 764 13.47 15.11 -7.51
CA ALA A 764 14.70 15.35 -8.27
C ALA A 764 15.29 16.74 -7.99
N ASP A 765 14.44 17.77 -7.86
CA ASP A 765 14.87 19.11 -7.48
C ASP A 765 15.43 19.14 -6.05
N TYR A 766 14.76 18.44 -5.12
CA TYR A 766 15.15 18.36 -3.72
C TYR A 766 16.40 17.49 -3.48
N ALA A 767 16.62 16.47 -4.32
CA ALA A 767 17.79 15.60 -4.22
C ALA A 767 19.10 16.37 -4.38
N ARG A 768 19.09 17.51 -5.08
CA ARG A 768 20.25 18.40 -5.21
C ARG A 768 20.60 19.11 -3.90
N PHE A 769 19.59 19.48 -3.10
CA PHE A 769 19.80 20.02 -1.76
C PHE A 769 20.36 18.96 -0.81
N VAL A 770 19.81 17.74 -0.84
CA VAL A 770 20.34 16.61 -0.05
C VAL A 770 21.79 16.28 -0.46
N ALA A 771 22.09 16.27 -1.77
CA ALA A 771 23.43 16.02 -2.31
C ALA A 771 24.48 17.07 -1.92
N ALA A 772 24.03 18.28 -1.61
CA ALA A 772 24.86 19.41 -1.21
C ALA A 772 24.97 19.52 0.31
N ASP A 773 24.84 18.39 1.02
CA ASP A 773 24.89 18.32 2.49
C ASP A 773 23.89 19.26 3.18
N GLY A 774 22.74 19.50 2.53
CA GLY A 774 21.75 20.48 2.98
C GLY A 774 21.21 20.25 4.39
N TYR A 775 21.21 19.01 4.88
CA TYR A 775 20.81 18.67 6.26
C TYR A 775 21.97 18.73 7.28
N ALA A 776 23.22 18.76 6.81
CA ALA A 776 24.40 18.78 7.68
C ALA A 776 24.93 20.20 7.93
N GLU A 777 24.60 21.15 7.06
CA GLU A 777 25.16 22.51 7.10
C GLU A 777 24.17 23.53 7.70
N GLN A 778 24.50 24.04 8.90
CA GLN A 778 23.64 24.95 9.66
C GLN A 778 23.24 26.23 8.94
N HIS A 779 24.07 26.75 8.03
CA HIS A 779 23.83 28.06 7.40
C HIS A 779 22.66 28.06 6.42
N TRP A 780 22.19 26.88 6.00
CA TRP A 780 20.95 26.75 5.23
C TRP A 780 19.70 26.89 6.10
N TRP A 781 19.82 26.75 7.41
CA TRP A 781 18.66 26.64 8.30
C TRP A 781 18.40 27.93 9.05
N THR A 782 17.13 28.19 9.30
CA THR A 782 16.74 29.20 10.28
C THR A 782 17.14 28.74 11.69
N PRO A 783 17.26 29.64 12.68
CA PRO A 783 17.55 29.24 14.06
C PRO A 783 16.61 28.17 14.62
N GLU A 784 15.29 28.32 14.39
CA GLU A 784 14.30 27.32 14.83
C GLU A 784 14.39 26.04 13.99
N GLY A 785 14.65 26.16 12.68
CA GLY A 785 14.83 25.01 11.79
C GLY A 785 16.06 24.16 12.13
N TRP A 786 17.18 24.79 12.50
CA TRP A 786 18.37 24.05 12.94
C TRP A 786 18.11 23.33 14.25
N THR A 787 17.40 23.99 15.18
CA THR A 787 16.94 23.38 16.44
C THR A 787 16.01 22.20 16.17
N PHE A 788 15.17 22.29 15.15
CA PHE A 788 14.28 21.23 14.71
C PHE A 788 15.01 19.97 14.23
N LEU A 789 16.13 20.13 13.51
CA LEU A 789 16.96 19.00 13.06
C LEU A 789 17.67 18.23 14.18
N GLN A 790 17.99 18.90 15.30
CA GLN A 790 18.76 18.29 16.38
C GLN A 790 17.95 17.20 17.12
N PRO A 791 18.60 16.26 17.81
CA PRO A 791 17.92 15.31 18.69
C PRO A 791 17.04 16.02 19.73
N GLY A 792 15.78 15.62 19.85
CA GLY A 792 14.76 16.30 20.68
C GLY A 792 14.18 17.59 20.05
N GLY A 793 14.57 17.89 18.81
CA GLY A 793 14.16 19.00 17.96
C GLY A 793 12.80 18.82 17.26
N HIS A 794 12.28 17.60 17.17
CA HIS A 794 11.08 17.30 16.40
C HIS A 794 10.17 16.30 17.15
N PRO A 795 8.82 16.32 16.93
CA PRO A 795 7.88 15.59 17.80
C PRO A 795 7.65 14.12 17.46
N TYR A 796 8.05 13.66 16.26
CA TYR A 796 7.47 12.46 15.63
C TYR A 796 8.45 11.31 15.32
N ASP A 797 9.76 11.45 15.55
CA ASP A 797 10.75 10.37 15.39
C ASP A 797 11.37 9.98 16.74
N ASP A 798 11.74 8.71 16.91
CA ASP A 798 12.35 8.17 18.12
C ASP A 798 13.52 9.06 18.59
N GLN A 799 13.53 9.40 19.88
CA GLN A 799 14.19 10.58 20.49
C GLN A 799 15.72 10.68 20.38
N GLU A 800 16.37 9.82 19.60
CA GLU A 800 17.82 9.77 19.43
C GLU A 800 18.27 9.95 17.98
N GLN A 801 17.37 10.10 17.00
CA GLN A 801 17.75 10.21 15.59
C GLN A 801 17.82 11.66 15.09
N ILE A 802 18.86 11.96 14.33
CA ILE A 802 19.03 13.23 13.59
C ILE A 802 18.25 13.11 12.28
N ILE A 803 17.46 14.12 11.94
CA ILE A 803 16.79 14.18 10.63
C ILE A 803 17.85 14.47 9.56
N THR A 804 17.98 13.56 8.60
CA THR A 804 19.00 13.65 7.53
C THR A 804 18.41 13.71 6.12
N CYS A 805 17.11 13.47 5.99
CA CYS A 805 16.37 13.50 4.73
C CYS A 805 14.86 13.64 5.01
N PRO A 806 14.03 13.93 3.99
CA PRO A 806 12.57 13.94 4.11
C PRO A 806 12.02 12.62 4.68
N ARG A 807 10.92 12.67 5.43
CA ARG A 807 10.39 11.50 6.17
C ARG A 807 10.12 10.28 5.27
N LEU A 808 9.70 10.52 4.03
CA LEU A 808 9.30 9.48 3.07
C LEU A 808 10.32 9.28 1.94
N TRP A 809 11.53 9.79 2.09
CA TRP A 809 12.57 9.79 1.04
C TRP A 809 12.90 8.40 0.49
N ASN A 810 12.86 7.38 1.35
CA ASN A 810 13.17 6.00 1.00
C ASN A 810 11.93 5.17 0.61
N SER A 811 10.74 5.77 0.59
CA SER A 811 9.52 5.08 0.18
C SER A 811 9.34 5.12 -1.34
N LEU A 812 9.34 3.94 -1.98
CA LEU A 812 9.16 3.81 -3.44
C LEU A 812 7.83 4.40 -3.96
N ARG A 813 6.85 4.64 -3.08
CA ARG A 813 5.56 5.26 -3.45
C ARG A 813 5.64 6.78 -3.61
N TYR A 814 6.57 7.40 -2.90
CA TYR A 814 6.68 8.86 -2.78
C TYR A 814 7.98 9.41 -3.34
N ASN A 815 8.93 8.56 -3.73
CA ASN A 815 10.29 8.97 -4.10
C ASN A 815 10.57 8.97 -5.62
N SER A 816 9.55 8.97 -6.49
CA SER A 816 9.80 9.11 -7.93
C SER A 816 10.39 10.48 -8.25
N PRO A 817 11.38 10.60 -9.16
CA PRO A 817 12.06 11.87 -9.47
C PRO A 817 11.14 13.05 -9.78
N ILE A 818 10.04 12.81 -10.49
CA ILE A 818 9.14 13.88 -10.94
C ILE A 818 7.86 14.00 -10.07
N GLN A 819 7.75 13.26 -8.96
CA GLN A 819 6.72 13.51 -7.95
C GLN A 819 7.12 14.71 -7.08
N PRO A 820 6.15 15.48 -6.55
CA PRO A 820 6.41 16.45 -5.49
C PRO A 820 7.15 15.81 -4.33
N VAL A 821 8.13 16.52 -3.75
CA VAL A 821 8.74 16.10 -2.49
C VAL A 821 7.70 16.21 -1.38
N VAL A 822 7.52 15.16 -0.59
CA VAL A 822 6.59 15.11 0.54
C VAL A 822 7.29 14.62 1.80
N GLY A 823 6.65 14.77 2.95
CA GLY A 823 7.27 14.47 4.23
C GLY A 823 8.31 15.51 4.64
N VAL A 824 8.07 16.77 4.25
CA VAL A 824 8.91 17.93 4.54
C VAL A 824 8.17 18.95 5.39
N SER A 825 8.87 19.46 6.38
CA SER A 825 8.44 20.54 7.28
C SER A 825 8.55 21.90 6.60
N TRP A 826 7.99 22.92 7.24
CA TRP A 826 8.19 24.29 6.81
C TRP A 826 9.68 24.67 6.87
N TYR A 827 10.39 24.20 7.90
CA TYR A 827 11.82 24.47 8.08
C TYR A 827 12.69 23.86 6.97
N GLU A 828 12.42 22.60 6.59
CA GLU A 828 13.06 21.94 5.45
C GLU A 828 12.82 22.72 4.15
N ALA A 829 11.59 23.18 3.94
CA ALA A 829 11.20 23.98 2.77
C ALA A 829 11.89 25.36 2.73
N ALA A 830 11.99 26.04 3.87
CA ALA A 830 12.69 27.30 4.01
C ALA A 830 14.21 27.14 3.76
N ALA A 831 14.81 26.08 4.31
CA ALA A 831 16.23 25.79 4.13
C ALA A 831 16.57 25.50 2.66
N TYR A 832 15.72 24.75 1.97
CA TYR A 832 15.84 24.56 0.52
C TYR A 832 15.82 25.89 -0.25
N CYS A 833 14.97 26.84 0.14
CA CYS A 833 14.89 28.15 -0.52
C CYS A 833 16.16 28.99 -0.31
N ILE A 834 16.75 28.96 0.89
CA ILE A 834 18.00 29.65 1.21
C ILE A 834 19.13 29.06 0.36
N TRP A 835 19.25 27.72 0.35
CA TRP A 835 20.20 27.02 -0.49
C TRP A 835 20.02 27.36 -1.98
N LEU A 836 18.80 27.30 -2.50
CA LEU A 836 18.54 27.57 -3.92
C LEU A 836 18.85 29.03 -4.30
N THR A 837 18.62 29.96 -3.39
CA THR A 837 19.00 31.38 -3.57
C THR A 837 20.51 31.50 -3.74
N GLU A 838 21.28 30.90 -2.85
CA GLU A 838 22.75 30.97 -2.91
C GLU A 838 23.28 30.27 -4.16
N GLN A 839 22.78 29.07 -4.50
CA GLN A 839 23.15 28.39 -5.75
C GLN A 839 22.82 29.25 -6.97
N GLY A 840 21.66 29.91 -6.97
CA GLY A 840 21.27 30.82 -8.06
C GLY A 840 22.19 32.01 -8.24
N HIS A 841 22.67 32.58 -7.13
CA HIS A 841 23.63 33.68 -7.13
C HIS A 841 25.02 33.23 -7.58
N GLN A 842 25.49 32.09 -7.05
CA GLN A 842 26.79 31.51 -7.41
C GLN A 842 26.86 31.14 -8.90
N ASP A 843 25.79 30.57 -9.45
CA ASP A 843 25.71 30.18 -10.85
C ASP A 843 25.32 31.34 -11.80
N GLY A 844 24.91 32.48 -11.25
CA GLY A 844 24.62 33.71 -11.99
C GLY A 844 23.28 33.72 -12.73
N TRP A 845 22.37 32.80 -12.43
CA TRP A 845 21.02 32.80 -13.02
C TRP A 845 19.97 33.52 -12.21
N LEU A 846 20.21 33.68 -10.91
CA LEU A 846 19.43 34.52 -10.04
C LEU A 846 20.18 35.85 -9.84
N PRO A 847 19.56 37.01 -10.09
CA PRO A 847 20.18 38.30 -9.78
C PRO A 847 20.44 38.46 -8.28
N VAL A 848 21.53 39.14 -7.91
CA VAL A 848 21.95 39.34 -6.51
C VAL A 848 20.91 40.06 -5.66
N GLN A 849 20.11 40.93 -6.29
CA GLN A 849 19.02 41.65 -5.65
C GLN A 849 17.73 40.83 -5.51
N ASP A 850 17.68 39.62 -6.06
CA ASP A 850 16.54 38.72 -5.99
C ASP A 850 16.83 37.52 -5.07
N GLU A 851 15.78 36.86 -4.61
CA GLU A 851 15.84 35.68 -3.77
C GLU A 851 14.77 34.65 -4.16
N ILE A 852 15.03 33.39 -3.80
CA ILE A 852 14.02 32.34 -3.78
C ILE A 852 13.51 32.17 -2.36
N ARG A 853 12.19 32.10 -2.20
CA ARG A 853 11.52 31.87 -0.91
C ARG A 853 10.19 31.14 -1.08
N LEU A 854 9.57 30.79 0.04
CA LEU A 854 8.18 30.37 0.06
C LEU A 854 7.24 31.54 -0.28
N PRO A 855 6.14 31.29 -1.00
CA PRO A 855 5.14 32.31 -1.29
C PRO A 855 4.41 32.73 0.00
N THR A 856 3.96 33.98 0.06
CA THR A 856 2.93 34.38 1.03
C THR A 856 1.56 33.86 0.59
N SER A 857 0.58 33.82 1.49
CA SER A 857 -0.79 33.40 1.15
C SER A 857 -1.41 34.27 0.05
N LEU A 858 -1.09 35.57 0.03
CA LEU A 858 -1.54 36.50 -1.01
C LEU A 858 -0.92 36.15 -2.37
N GLU A 859 0.38 35.89 -2.43
CA GLU A 859 1.08 35.55 -3.67
C GLU A 859 0.64 34.19 -4.22
N TRP A 860 0.42 33.22 -3.33
CA TRP A 860 -0.08 31.91 -3.71
C TRP A 860 -1.50 32.00 -4.27
N GLU A 861 -2.43 32.67 -3.56
CA GLU A 861 -3.80 32.82 -4.04
C GLU A 861 -3.87 33.70 -5.29
N ARG A 862 -2.99 34.71 -5.43
CA ARG A 862 -2.85 35.48 -6.68
C ARG A 862 -2.50 34.58 -7.85
N ALA A 863 -1.59 33.63 -7.65
CA ALA A 863 -1.20 32.67 -8.68
C ALA A 863 -2.38 31.78 -9.07
N ALA A 864 -3.10 31.26 -8.08
CA ALA A 864 -4.27 30.41 -8.30
C ALA A 864 -5.42 31.19 -8.96
N ARG A 865 -5.86 32.30 -8.38
CA ARG A 865 -7.09 33.01 -8.76
C ARG A 865 -6.94 34.00 -9.90
N HIS A 866 -5.74 34.49 -10.18
CA HIS A 866 -5.55 35.64 -11.08
C HIS A 866 -6.23 36.93 -10.53
N THR A 867 -6.85 37.78 -11.37
CA THR A 867 -7.38 39.12 -11.01
C THR A 867 -8.91 39.15 -10.79
N ASP A 868 -9.61 38.09 -11.18
CA ASP A 868 -11.06 37.97 -11.14
C ASP A 868 -11.52 37.12 -9.94
N GLN A 869 -12.82 36.83 -9.86
CA GLN A 869 -13.43 36.09 -8.74
C GLN A 869 -13.59 34.60 -9.05
N ARG A 870 -12.78 34.03 -9.96
CA ARG A 870 -12.90 32.60 -10.32
C ARG A 870 -12.78 31.71 -9.08
N ARG A 871 -13.48 30.57 -9.10
CA ARG A 871 -13.42 29.61 -7.99
C ARG A 871 -12.19 28.73 -8.02
N HIS A 872 -11.82 28.22 -9.19
CA HIS A 872 -10.71 27.27 -9.38
C HIS A 872 -9.57 27.92 -10.17
N PRO A 873 -8.34 27.37 -10.11
CA PRO A 873 -7.22 27.91 -10.87
C PRO A 873 -7.51 28.06 -12.37
N TRP A 874 -8.22 27.08 -12.92
CA TRP A 874 -8.64 26.99 -14.32
C TRP A 874 -9.93 27.75 -14.66
N GLY A 875 -10.59 28.40 -13.69
CA GLY A 875 -11.86 29.12 -13.91
C GLY A 875 -13.01 28.60 -13.06
N ASP A 876 -14.24 28.76 -13.55
CA ASP A 876 -15.47 28.38 -12.85
C ASP A 876 -16.06 27.02 -13.29
N ASP A 877 -15.40 26.36 -14.25
CA ASP A 877 -15.76 25.00 -14.65
C ASP A 877 -15.60 24.04 -13.46
N PRO A 878 -16.53 23.08 -13.27
CA PRO A 878 -16.45 22.13 -12.17
C PRO A 878 -15.15 21.31 -12.26
N PRO A 879 -14.58 20.90 -11.11
CA PRO A 879 -13.43 20.01 -11.11
C PRO A 879 -13.74 18.70 -11.83
N GLN A 880 -12.74 18.21 -12.57
CA GLN A 880 -12.78 16.93 -13.29
C GLN A 880 -11.47 16.18 -13.04
N PRO A 881 -11.43 14.83 -13.14
CA PRO A 881 -10.20 14.04 -12.98
C PRO A 881 -9.06 14.38 -13.95
N GLU A 882 -9.30 15.25 -14.94
CA GLU A 882 -8.28 15.78 -15.85
C GLU A 882 -7.60 17.07 -15.35
N ARG A 883 -8.22 17.76 -14.39
CA ARG A 883 -7.80 19.11 -13.94
C ARG A 883 -7.07 19.12 -12.61
N ALA A 884 -7.29 18.15 -11.74
CA ALA A 884 -6.61 18.07 -10.45
C ALA A 884 -6.50 16.62 -9.97
N ASN A 885 -5.53 16.37 -9.08
CA ASN A 885 -5.44 15.12 -8.32
C ASN A 885 -6.20 15.26 -7.00
N TYR A 886 -7.32 14.55 -6.87
CA TYR A 886 -8.21 14.56 -5.70
C TYR A 886 -8.89 13.19 -5.55
N ASP A 887 -9.76 13.00 -4.55
CA ASP A 887 -10.32 11.70 -4.15
C ASP A 887 -10.89 10.88 -5.34
N GLN A 888 -11.67 11.51 -6.22
CA GLN A 888 -12.33 10.86 -7.36
C GLN A 888 -11.38 10.44 -8.47
N THR A 889 -10.13 10.92 -8.50
CA THR A 889 -9.15 10.44 -9.50
C THR A 889 -8.75 8.99 -9.25
N GLY A 890 -8.93 8.50 -8.02
CA GLY A 890 -8.54 7.16 -7.63
C GLY A 890 -7.02 6.95 -7.62
N ILE A 891 -6.17 7.98 -7.69
CA ILE A 891 -4.71 7.80 -7.59
C ILE A 891 -4.30 7.51 -6.13
N ASN A 892 -4.85 8.23 -5.16
CA ASN A 892 -4.59 8.09 -3.71
C ASN A 892 -3.11 8.22 -3.33
N LEU A 893 -2.34 8.97 -4.12
CA LEU A 893 -0.94 9.31 -3.92
C LEU A 893 -0.66 10.66 -4.60
N PRO A 894 0.42 11.37 -4.20
CA PRO A 894 0.93 12.48 -4.99
C PRO A 894 1.28 12.00 -6.39
N SER A 895 0.78 12.70 -7.40
CA SER A 895 1.04 12.39 -8.80
C SER A 895 2.30 13.10 -9.30
N PRO A 896 3.02 12.51 -10.27
CA PRO A 896 4.02 13.22 -11.07
C PRO A 896 3.55 14.60 -11.55
N VAL A 897 4.42 15.60 -11.47
CA VAL A 897 4.10 16.97 -11.90
C VAL A 897 3.83 17.02 -13.41
N GLY A 898 2.82 17.81 -13.79
CA GLY A 898 2.37 17.93 -15.19
C GLY A 898 1.36 16.88 -15.66
N CYS A 899 0.82 16.05 -14.75
CA CYS A 899 -0.29 15.14 -15.02
C CYS A 899 -1.63 15.86 -15.31
N PHE A 900 -1.76 17.12 -14.88
CA PHE A 900 -3.02 17.87 -14.83
C PHE A 900 -2.87 19.25 -15.49
N SER A 901 -2.31 19.27 -16.70
CA SER A 901 -2.09 20.51 -17.46
C SER A 901 -3.37 21.30 -17.77
N ALA A 902 -4.52 20.61 -17.85
CA ALA A 902 -5.84 21.25 -17.99
C ALA A 902 -6.28 22.02 -16.73
N GLY A 903 -5.64 21.77 -15.60
CA GLY A 903 -5.84 22.49 -14.34
C GLY A 903 -4.94 23.71 -14.14
N ALA A 904 -4.15 24.09 -15.15
CA ALA A 904 -3.24 25.21 -15.03
C ALA A 904 -4.00 26.52 -14.71
N ALA A 905 -3.43 27.31 -13.80
CA ALA A 905 -3.83 28.69 -13.58
C ALA A 905 -3.51 29.58 -14.79
N VAL A 906 -4.08 30.79 -14.85
CA VAL A 906 -3.82 31.73 -15.95
C VAL A 906 -2.36 32.17 -16.06
N CYS A 907 -1.61 32.23 -14.96
CA CYS A 907 -0.16 32.47 -15.02
C CYS A 907 0.62 31.27 -15.57
N GLY A 908 -0.03 30.11 -15.72
CA GLY A 908 0.52 28.85 -16.20
C GLY A 908 1.09 27.95 -15.11
N ALA A 909 0.88 28.27 -13.83
CA ALA A 909 1.21 27.37 -12.72
C ALA A 909 0.20 26.22 -12.63
N GLU A 910 0.69 25.00 -12.41
CA GLU A 910 -0.09 23.76 -12.34
C GLU A 910 -0.07 23.19 -10.92
N ASP A 911 -0.98 22.25 -10.64
CA ASP A 911 -1.11 21.57 -9.35
C ASP A 911 -1.37 22.53 -8.16
N LEU A 912 -1.95 23.71 -8.42
CA LEU A 912 -2.38 24.67 -7.38
C LEU A 912 -3.69 24.23 -6.71
N ALA A 913 -4.39 23.24 -7.25
CA ALA A 913 -5.51 22.58 -6.59
C ALA A 913 -5.29 21.06 -6.61
N GLY A 914 -5.48 20.42 -5.45
CA GLY A 914 -5.22 19.00 -5.28
C GLY A 914 -3.73 18.67 -5.22
N ASN A 915 -3.41 17.39 -5.41
CA ASN A 915 -2.07 16.81 -5.35
C ASN A 915 -1.42 16.86 -3.96
N VAL A 916 -0.91 18.02 -3.53
CA VAL A 916 -0.19 18.19 -2.24
C VAL A 916 -0.54 19.53 -1.59
N LEU A 917 -0.44 19.59 -0.26
CA LEU A 917 -0.52 20.86 0.45
C LEU A 917 0.83 21.59 0.35
N GLU A 918 0.80 22.90 0.14
CA GLU A 918 1.99 23.71 -0.07
C GLU A 918 2.20 24.68 1.09
N TRP A 919 3.33 24.55 1.79
CA TRP A 919 3.77 25.48 2.83
C TRP A 919 3.90 26.92 2.32
N MET A 920 3.45 27.89 3.12
CA MET A 920 3.55 29.32 2.83
C MET A 920 4.36 30.06 3.90
N ALA A 921 4.89 31.25 3.57
CA ALA A 921 5.58 32.12 4.52
C ALA A 921 4.61 33.09 5.23
N THR A 922 3.43 32.60 5.65
CA THR A 922 2.40 33.43 6.26
C THR A 922 1.87 32.78 7.55
N PRO A 923 1.95 33.49 8.71
CA PRO A 923 1.35 33.00 9.94
C PRO A 923 -0.19 32.99 9.82
N ASN A 924 -0.81 32.03 10.48
CA ASN A 924 -2.27 31.87 10.48
C ASN A 924 -3.02 33.07 11.08
N ASP A 925 -2.42 33.76 12.06
CA ASP A 925 -3.05 34.90 12.73
C ASP A 925 -3.10 36.18 11.87
N ARG A 926 -2.28 36.25 10.83
CA ARG A 926 -2.15 37.39 9.91
C ARG A 926 -2.18 36.90 8.45
N PRO A 927 -3.30 36.32 7.98
CA PRO A 927 -3.40 35.73 6.65
C PRO A 927 -3.18 36.74 5.52
N GLU A 928 -3.49 38.01 5.77
CA GLU A 928 -3.40 39.12 4.82
C GLU A 928 -2.01 39.79 4.76
N GLN A 929 -1.01 39.23 5.44
CA GLN A 929 0.34 39.79 5.46
C GLN A 929 1.04 39.63 4.09
N ASN A 930 1.52 40.75 3.54
CA ASN A 930 2.30 40.78 2.29
C ASN A 930 3.78 40.43 2.51
N THR A 931 4.31 40.65 3.72
CA THR A 931 5.72 40.38 4.04
C THR A 931 5.87 38.90 4.41
N PRO A 932 6.79 38.16 3.78
CA PRO A 932 7.03 36.77 4.16
C PRO A 932 7.66 36.71 5.56
N GLU A 933 7.14 35.83 6.41
CA GLU A 933 7.78 35.51 7.68
C GLU A 933 9.05 34.69 7.42
N LYS A 934 10.13 35.01 8.13
CA LYS A 934 11.46 34.41 7.88
C LYS A 934 11.75 33.20 8.76
N ASP A 935 11.07 33.05 9.88
CA ASP A 935 11.17 31.90 10.76
C ASP A 935 9.90 31.76 11.58
N PHE A 936 9.61 30.55 12.03
CA PHE A 936 8.46 30.26 12.89
C PHE A 936 8.92 29.51 14.13
N THR A 937 8.40 29.88 15.28
CA THR A 937 8.53 29.08 16.49
C THR A 937 7.51 27.93 16.45
N ARG A 938 7.71 26.87 17.23
CA ARG A 938 6.74 25.77 17.32
C ARG A 938 5.38 26.15 17.94
N ARG A 939 5.24 27.37 18.43
CA ARG A 939 3.95 27.87 18.94
C ARG A 939 3.13 28.54 17.84
N ASP A 940 3.78 28.88 16.73
CA ASP A 940 3.14 29.48 15.59
C ASP A 940 2.37 28.42 14.80
N ARG A 941 1.30 28.86 14.14
CA ARG A 941 0.61 28.06 13.13
C ARG A 941 0.85 28.70 11.79
N VAL A 942 1.27 27.91 10.81
CA VAL A 942 1.63 28.38 9.48
C VAL A 942 0.55 27.98 8.48
N LEU A 943 0.25 28.86 7.53
CA LEU A 943 -0.73 28.58 6.48
C LEU A 943 -0.16 27.65 5.41
N LEU A 944 -1.04 26.79 4.89
CA LEU A 944 -0.81 25.96 3.72
C LEU A 944 -1.93 26.14 2.71
N SER A 945 -1.68 25.74 1.46
CA SER A 945 -2.76 25.53 0.51
C SER A 945 -3.77 24.54 1.07
N GLY A 946 -5.04 24.65 0.67
CA GLY A 946 -6.11 23.92 1.34
C GLY A 946 -6.57 22.64 0.66
N SER A 947 -5.94 22.20 -0.44
CA SER A 947 -6.39 21.01 -1.19
C SER A 947 -5.27 20.07 -1.64
N ALA A 948 -5.55 18.77 -1.59
CA ALA A 948 -4.58 17.71 -1.90
C ALA A 948 -5.29 16.40 -2.35
N PHE A 949 -4.54 15.32 -2.59
CA PHE A 949 -5.02 14.17 -3.38
C PHE A 949 -6.17 13.33 -2.79
N TRP A 950 -6.48 13.41 -1.49
CA TRP A 950 -7.60 12.69 -0.85
C TRP A 950 -8.80 13.59 -0.52
N GLN A 951 -8.73 14.87 -0.86
CA GLN A 951 -9.77 15.82 -0.51
C GLN A 951 -10.96 15.79 -1.49
N GLU A 952 -12.12 16.24 -1.00
CA GLU A 952 -13.37 16.29 -1.77
C GLU A 952 -13.44 17.53 -2.68
N ILE A 953 -14.38 17.51 -3.62
CA ILE A 953 -14.51 18.49 -4.69
C ILE A 953 -14.71 19.93 -4.18
N GLU A 954 -15.35 20.09 -3.01
CA GLU A 954 -15.67 21.37 -2.40
C GLU A 954 -14.42 22.16 -1.97
N GLN A 955 -13.31 21.47 -1.68
CA GLN A 955 -12.08 22.07 -1.16
C GLN A 955 -11.12 22.51 -2.27
N LEU A 956 -11.37 22.15 -3.53
CA LEU A 956 -10.53 22.46 -4.69
C LEU A 956 -10.66 23.92 -5.18
N CYS A 957 -10.77 24.90 -4.28
CA CYS A 957 -10.89 26.33 -4.66
C CYS A 957 -9.62 27.14 -4.38
N CYS A 958 -9.46 28.27 -5.07
CA CYS A 958 -8.28 29.13 -4.95
C CYS A 958 -8.05 29.70 -3.53
N GLY A 959 -9.13 29.91 -2.76
CA GLY A 959 -9.07 30.48 -1.41
C GLY A 959 -8.99 29.45 -0.30
N SER A 960 -8.99 28.15 -0.66
CA SER A 960 -8.90 27.06 0.31
C SER A 960 -7.52 27.08 0.96
N ARG A 961 -7.52 27.05 2.30
CA ARG A 961 -6.31 27.06 3.12
C ARG A 961 -6.52 26.28 4.39
N VAL A 962 -5.45 25.68 4.88
CA VAL A 962 -5.39 25.05 6.19
C VAL A 962 -4.22 25.63 6.97
N ARG A 963 -4.11 25.27 8.25
CA ARG A 963 -3.04 25.69 9.14
C ARG A 963 -2.45 24.48 9.82
N ASP A 964 -1.16 24.49 10.07
CA ASP A 964 -0.49 23.41 10.77
C ASP A 964 0.76 23.89 11.51
N ASP A 965 1.33 23.02 12.31
CA ASP A 965 2.61 23.20 12.98
C ASP A 965 3.77 23.19 11.98
N PRO A 966 4.72 24.14 12.07
CA PRO A 966 5.82 24.25 11.11
C PRO A 966 6.74 23.02 11.07
N ASP A 967 6.70 22.14 12.08
CA ASP A 967 7.48 20.90 12.17
C ASP A 967 6.77 19.65 11.60
N ASN A 968 5.53 19.77 11.14
CA ASN A 968 4.76 18.65 10.59
C ASN A 968 5.31 18.18 9.23
N ARG A 969 5.35 16.86 9.03
CA ARG A 969 6.02 16.18 7.89
C ARG A 969 5.18 15.05 7.31
N ASN A 970 3.88 15.24 7.16
CA ASN A 970 3.05 14.14 6.66
C ASN A 970 3.27 13.85 5.16
N ASP A 971 2.63 12.79 4.66
CA ASP A 971 2.82 12.21 3.32
C ASP A 971 2.28 13.01 2.14
N TYR A 972 1.78 14.22 2.41
CA TYR A 972 1.25 15.15 1.43
C TYR A 972 1.58 16.62 1.70
N TRP A 973 2.42 16.88 2.71
CA TRP A 973 2.95 18.21 2.97
C TRP A 973 4.17 18.41 2.07
N SER A 974 4.09 19.44 1.24
CA SER A 974 5.07 19.81 0.25
C SER A 974 5.20 21.34 0.21
N PHE A 975 5.88 21.86 -0.80
CA PHE A 975 6.02 23.29 -0.98
C PHE A 975 6.34 23.64 -2.43
N ARG A 976 6.18 24.93 -2.72
CA ARG A 976 6.50 25.54 -4.00
C ARG A 976 7.33 26.78 -3.73
N VAL A 977 8.21 27.11 -4.67
CA VAL A 977 9.11 28.24 -4.56
C VAL A 977 8.65 29.45 -5.37
N LEU A 978 9.01 30.64 -4.88
CA LEU A 978 8.74 31.94 -5.49
C LEU A 978 10.05 32.72 -5.62
N TRP A 979 10.27 33.29 -6.81
CA TRP A 979 11.34 34.24 -7.12
C TRP A 979 10.79 35.66 -6.91
N SER A 980 11.37 36.40 -5.97
CA SER A 980 11.05 37.82 -5.76
C SER A 980 12.30 38.68 -5.62
N PRO A 981 12.19 40.01 -5.79
CA PRO A 981 13.19 40.93 -5.28
C PRO A 981 13.38 40.73 -3.77
N ARG A 982 14.60 40.89 -3.28
CA ARG A 982 14.91 40.88 -1.84
C ARG A 982 14.17 42.01 -1.15
N SER A 983 13.54 41.70 -0.03
CA SER A 983 12.93 42.71 0.83
C SER A 983 14.06 43.54 1.45
N THR A 984 14.16 44.82 1.07
CA THR A 984 15.14 45.79 1.63
C THR A 984 14.88 46.08 3.10
#